data_AF-A0A971GCP8-F1
#
_entry.id   AF-A0A971GCP8-F1
#
_cell.length_a   1.000
_cell.length_b   1.000
_cell.length_c   1.000
_cell.angle_alpha   90.00
_cell.angle_beta   90.00
_cell.angle_gamma   90.00
#
_symmetry.space_group_name_H-M   'P 1'
#
loop_
_entity.id
_entity.type
_entity.pdbx_description
1 polymer ?
#
loop_
_entity_poly.entity_id
_entity_poly.type
_entity_poly.pdbx_seq_one_letter_code
_entity_poly.pdbx_strand_id
1 'polypeptide(L)'
;MKHSLLTFVGKHAKLTLVIIFAITAFFLYHATFLTLDADYTTLMADVKPPSTYEGGVGKSAHAPLLTTDTEIPDTMSLTTRGLGSYLVADSEGATPPEENPFTSSYLVMVESPTLYSGATLSLIEETMHALPETGFVGEPFSVLDFVTLEKRGSRLVSVPFSTPRERFQWSDEDALLLKERMENDPIIKGYLVSEDLSNILFSFQSLPLTQEMEDELSACLDVLRENGVTVYINGIAALTNRLMFYLGRDLSILLSLCFVAILTIYYLSFRAKRSVLLPLSMSAIGIIWTFGTMRLLGYTLNIVNIVTPCMVLNLGSSYAIHIIGEYYTDYPKGLNAVQSTRKILRTIVFACITTVIGFGSLLFSQTPALREFGISVGIGIIYCAILAATYLVALLTLVVPPKREQITTYKTGYLARAVNGIEHLVLKYWKIFCALFLLIIAGYALTKDHIPINTNYMSYMPKRDPFSQSSQHFSRQMGGETPYILTIEAPEGEAQFFLQSENLTQVNAYESAIAAQCPDVTRILSFASYVSFANQVYSGQAGIPETSGLLNLLSRMIMLISRQSQQDIGDIINADGSALTIYLQNYDSEEQTLSSIGSAKRIEATVLSLLPLLPAGTTVTLSGEPHVSLYFSDTLMADQARSTWISYILVFLAVFIAFRSLSLALYSIIPVLCGVMANYVFMYLLNIPFDMITVIFSAVAVGTGVDYAIHFLIRYKNKVGLDGRSVQELLGETIRETGRPIILSSLAIVGGMLMLLFASYTPVRYFGTLMSLALLDCMLATLFIMPSMIILVTTLSQRFKNRPSRPA
;
A
#
# COMPACT_ATOMS: atom_id res chain seq x y z
N MET A 1 26.14 -27.65 31.84
CA MET A 1 25.56 -26.29 32.01
C MET A 1 24.60 -26.28 33.19
N LYS A 2 25.07 -25.93 34.40
CA LYS A 2 24.27 -25.87 35.65
C LYS A 2 23.49 -24.54 35.82
N HIS A 3 23.69 -23.57 34.92
CA HIS A 3 22.98 -22.29 34.90
C HIS A 3 22.28 -22.10 33.56
N SER A 4 21.07 -22.65 33.42
CA SER A 4 20.22 -22.41 32.25
C SER A 4 19.22 -21.30 32.60
N LEU A 5 19.00 -20.34 31.69
CA LEU A 5 18.03 -19.25 31.86
C LEU A 5 16.67 -19.76 32.35
N LEU A 6 16.19 -20.87 31.77
CA LEU A 6 14.94 -21.52 32.17
C LEU A 6 14.94 -21.97 33.65
N THR A 7 16.08 -22.38 34.18
CA THR A 7 16.22 -22.81 35.58
C THR A 7 16.15 -21.60 36.52
N PHE A 8 16.71 -20.46 36.11
CA PHE A 8 16.59 -19.20 36.84
C PHE A 8 15.13 -18.70 36.84
N VAL A 9 14.48 -18.68 35.68
CA VAL A 9 13.07 -18.31 35.52
C VAL A 9 12.17 -19.18 36.39
N GLY A 10 12.38 -20.50 36.39
CA GLY A 10 11.60 -21.41 37.25
C GLY A 10 11.76 -21.15 38.74
N LYS A 11 12.98 -20.84 39.20
CA LYS A 11 13.27 -20.57 40.62
C LYS A 11 12.80 -19.19 41.07
N HIS A 12 12.86 -18.19 40.19
CA HIS A 12 12.59 -16.77 40.49
C HIS A 12 11.37 -16.24 39.73
N ALA A 13 10.34 -17.07 39.51
CA ALA A 13 9.18 -16.75 38.67
C ALA A 13 8.49 -15.41 39.01
N LYS A 14 8.29 -15.10 40.30
CA LYS A 14 7.69 -13.82 40.73
C LYS A 14 8.54 -12.62 40.33
N LEU A 15 9.86 -12.70 40.51
CA LEU A 15 10.79 -11.64 40.13
C LEU A 15 10.82 -11.47 38.60
N THR A 16 10.84 -12.57 37.85
CA THR A 16 10.76 -12.53 36.38
C THR A 16 9.51 -11.80 35.90
N LEU A 17 8.34 -12.07 36.50
CA LEU A 17 7.12 -11.36 36.15
C LEU A 17 7.19 -9.86 36.46
N VAL A 18 7.71 -9.47 37.63
CA VAL A 18 7.88 -8.05 37.99
C VAL A 18 8.76 -7.32 36.97
N ILE A 19 9.88 -7.92 36.56
CA ILE A 19 10.78 -7.34 35.56
C ILE A 19 10.05 -7.18 34.22
N ILE A 20 9.31 -8.20 33.78
CA ILE A 20 8.57 -8.15 32.50
C ILE A 20 7.47 -7.09 32.55
N PHE A 21 6.74 -6.96 33.66
CA PHE A 21 5.74 -5.89 33.81
C PHE A 21 6.36 -4.50 33.83
N ALA A 22 7.53 -4.31 34.44
CA ALA A 22 8.25 -3.04 34.41
C ALA A 22 8.70 -2.65 32.99
N ILE A 23 9.26 -3.61 32.24
CA ILE A 23 9.63 -3.40 30.83
C ILE A 23 8.37 -3.11 29.98
N THR A 24 7.27 -3.80 30.26
CA THR A 24 5.99 -3.57 29.58
C THR A 24 5.45 -2.17 29.84
N ALA A 25 5.57 -1.64 31.06
CA ALA A 25 5.17 -0.27 31.37
C ALA A 25 6.00 0.75 30.58
N PHE A 26 7.31 0.52 30.43
CA PHE A 26 8.19 1.37 29.61
C PHE A 26 7.75 1.39 28.14
N PHE A 27 7.51 0.23 27.53
CA PHE A 27 7.06 0.18 26.13
C PHE A 27 5.64 0.69 25.95
N LEU A 28 4.75 0.46 26.91
CA LEU A 28 3.38 0.97 26.89
C LEU A 28 3.37 2.50 26.87
N TYR A 29 4.22 3.14 27.68
CA TYR A 29 4.38 4.59 27.66
C TYR A 29 4.80 5.11 26.27
N HIS A 30 5.71 4.43 25.58
CA HIS A 30 6.11 4.85 24.23
C HIS A 30 5.02 4.54 23.20
N ALA A 31 4.33 3.40 23.34
CA ALA A 31 3.26 2.99 22.44
C ALA A 31 2.08 3.98 22.41
N THR A 32 1.79 4.69 23.51
CA THR A 32 0.73 5.71 23.54
C THR A 32 1.04 6.95 22.69
N PHE A 33 2.31 7.15 22.30
CA PHE A 33 2.73 8.25 21.41
C PHE A 33 2.99 7.79 19.98
N LEU A 34 2.62 6.56 19.62
CA LEU A 34 2.70 6.08 18.24
C LEU A 34 1.65 6.81 17.40
N THR A 35 2.08 7.51 16.36
CA THR A 35 1.20 8.24 15.46
C THR A 35 0.65 7.30 14.37
N LEU A 36 -0.55 7.61 13.89
CA LEU A 36 -1.19 6.94 12.77
C LEU A 36 -1.02 7.82 11.54
N ASP A 37 -0.70 7.23 10.41
CA ASP A 37 -0.39 7.97 9.18
C ASP A 37 -1.13 7.32 7.99
N ALA A 38 -2.11 8.03 7.45
CA ALA A 38 -2.86 7.58 6.29
C ALA A 38 -2.48 8.32 5.01
N ASP A 39 -1.44 9.16 5.05
CA ASP A 39 -0.97 9.85 3.86
C ASP A 39 -0.32 8.83 2.90
N TYR A 40 -1.00 8.55 1.80
CA TYR A 40 -0.54 7.59 0.80
C TYR A 40 0.51 8.21 -0.13
N THR A 41 0.62 9.54 -0.21
CA THR A 41 1.58 10.21 -1.08
C THR A 41 3.00 9.96 -0.59
N THR A 42 3.21 9.90 0.73
CA THR A 42 4.49 9.54 1.35
C THR A 42 4.95 8.13 0.96
N LEU A 43 4.01 7.19 0.71
CA LEU A 43 4.33 5.84 0.26
C LEU A 43 4.91 5.82 -1.17
N MET A 44 4.58 6.83 -1.97
CA MET A 44 5.00 6.97 -3.36
C MET A 44 6.18 7.93 -3.55
N ALA A 45 6.30 8.94 -2.67
CA ALA A 45 7.27 10.03 -2.78
C ALA A 45 8.74 9.56 -2.72
N ASP A 46 9.02 8.51 -1.94
CA ASP A 46 10.39 7.99 -1.77
C ASP A 46 10.87 7.10 -2.94
N VAL A 47 10.04 6.89 -3.96
CA VAL A 47 10.25 5.80 -4.91
C VAL A 47 11.07 6.23 -6.14
N LYS A 48 10.95 7.47 -6.65
CA LYS A 48 11.93 8.07 -7.59
C LYS A 48 11.64 9.54 -7.94
N PRO A 49 12.67 10.38 -8.25
CA PRO A 49 12.48 11.68 -8.91
C PRO A 49 11.84 11.55 -10.31
N PRO A 50 11.29 12.66 -10.85
CA PRO A 50 10.67 12.69 -12.18
C PRO A 50 11.64 12.21 -13.27
N SER A 51 11.08 11.64 -14.34
CA SER A 51 11.86 11.06 -15.44
C SER A 51 12.09 12.09 -16.55
N THR A 52 13.32 12.15 -17.05
CA THR A 52 13.75 13.16 -18.02
C THR A 52 14.11 12.52 -19.37
N TYR A 53 13.69 13.15 -20.45
CA TYR A 53 13.86 12.72 -21.84
C TYR A 53 14.35 13.88 -22.71
N GLU A 54 14.84 13.58 -23.91
CA GLU A 54 15.27 14.59 -24.89
C GLU A 54 14.22 14.70 -26.01
N GLY A 55 13.82 15.93 -26.35
CA GLY A 55 12.92 16.22 -27.46
C GLY A 55 13.66 16.25 -28.81
N GLY A 56 12.93 15.96 -29.89
CA GLY A 56 13.47 15.89 -31.26
C GLY A 56 14.33 14.65 -31.55
N VAL A 57 14.67 13.82 -30.56
CA VAL A 57 15.36 12.53 -30.71
C VAL A 57 14.66 11.48 -29.86
N GLY A 58 14.31 10.32 -30.41
CA GLY A 58 13.62 9.24 -29.67
C GLY A 58 14.49 8.45 -28.67
N LYS A 59 15.48 9.07 -28.02
CA LYS A 59 16.39 8.41 -27.07
C LYS A 59 16.28 9.02 -25.68
N SER A 60 16.29 8.16 -24.67
CA SER A 60 16.41 8.58 -23.27
C SER A 60 17.74 9.31 -23.06
N ALA A 61 17.68 10.56 -22.60
CA ALA A 61 18.83 11.21 -21.99
C ALA A 61 19.08 10.54 -20.63
N HIS A 62 20.19 9.83 -20.49
CA HIS A 62 20.68 9.49 -19.16
C HIS A 62 21.18 10.77 -18.51
N ALA A 63 20.50 11.22 -17.45
CA ALA A 63 21.03 12.27 -16.60
C ALA A 63 22.46 11.88 -16.16
N PRO A 64 23.47 12.76 -16.33
CA PRO A 64 24.75 12.53 -15.68
C PRO A 64 24.50 12.54 -14.17
N LEU A 65 24.97 11.50 -13.48
CA LEU A 65 25.11 11.50 -12.03
C LEU A 65 26.01 12.68 -11.64
N LEU A 66 25.41 13.81 -11.25
CA LEU A 66 26.12 14.85 -10.51
C LEU A 66 26.35 14.33 -9.09
N THR A 67 27.50 13.69 -8.91
CA THR A 67 28.11 13.48 -7.61
C THR A 67 28.56 14.83 -7.04
N THR A 68 28.02 15.17 -5.87
CA THR A 68 28.62 15.99 -4.78
C THR A 68 29.16 17.39 -5.11
N ASP A 69 28.69 18.34 -4.30
CA ASP A 69 29.31 19.63 -3.97
C ASP A 69 29.44 20.67 -5.08
N THR A 70 28.30 21.27 -5.44
CA THR A 70 28.28 22.70 -5.81
C THR A 70 26.99 23.32 -5.29
N GLU A 71 27.13 24.30 -4.39
CA GLU A 71 26.06 25.19 -3.93
C GLU A 71 25.33 25.78 -5.16
N ILE A 72 24.04 25.47 -5.26
CA ILE A 72 23.13 26.11 -6.21
C ILE A 72 22.77 27.47 -5.60
N PRO A 73 22.95 28.60 -6.30
CA PRO A 73 22.50 29.90 -5.81
C PRO A 73 20.98 29.86 -5.60
N ASP A 74 20.51 30.29 -4.42
CA ASP A 74 19.12 30.26 -3.93
C ASP A 74 18.06 31.04 -4.75
N THR A 75 18.29 31.34 -6.03
CA THR A 75 17.37 32.16 -6.84
C THR A 75 16.76 31.48 -8.06
N MET A 76 17.09 30.23 -8.36
CA MET A 76 16.40 29.49 -9.43
C MET A 76 16.35 27.98 -9.12
N SER A 77 15.39 27.57 -8.29
CA SER A 77 14.82 26.22 -8.38
C SER A 77 13.39 26.24 -7.84
N LEU A 78 12.41 26.06 -8.73
CA LEU A 78 11.08 25.62 -8.33
C LEU A 78 11.24 24.17 -7.89
N THR A 79 11.49 23.99 -6.60
CA THR A 79 11.57 22.67 -6.01
C THR A 79 10.16 22.14 -5.79
N THR A 80 9.89 20.94 -6.29
CA THR A 80 8.71 20.10 -5.97
C THR A 80 8.69 19.61 -4.51
N ARG A 81 9.40 20.30 -3.61
CA ARG A 81 9.61 19.94 -2.20
C ARG A 81 8.44 20.30 -1.27
N GLY A 82 7.37 20.90 -1.80
CA GLY A 82 6.19 21.31 -1.02
C GLY A 82 5.23 20.18 -0.62
N LEU A 83 5.46 18.93 -1.04
CA LEU A 83 4.52 17.82 -0.83
C LEU A 83 5.08 16.63 -0.03
N GLY A 84 6.24 16.78 0.63
CA GLY A 84 6.74 15.71 1.48
C GLY A 84 8.03 16.04 2.24
N SER A 85 8.04 15.67 3.52
CA SER A 85 9.17 15.62 4.45
C SER A 85 9.59 16.93 5.17
N TYR A 86 9.04 17.15 6.36
CA TYR A 86 9.67 17.98 7.40
C TYR A 86 10.52 17.09 8.31
N LEU A 87 11.84 17.02 8.07
CA LEU A 87 12.83 16.68 9.09
C LEU A 87 14.17 17.35 8.75
N VAL A 88 14.53 18.41 9.49
CA VAL A 88 15.73 18.52 10.36
C VAL A 88 16.05 19.99 10.70
N ALA A 89 16.25 20.18 12.02
CA ALA A 89 16.91 21.22 12.81
C ALA A 89 17.42 22.53 12.17
N ASP A 90 17.04 23.62 12.86
CA ASP A 90 17.59 24.98 12.87
C ASP A 90 19.03 25.15 12.37
N SER A 91 19.21 26.13 11.49
CA SER A 91 20.31 27.09 11.59
C SER A 91 19.86 28.47 11.10
N GLU A 92 20.14 29.46 11.94
CA GLU A 92 19.80 30.88 11.85
C GLU A 92 20.04 31.52 10.48
N GLY A 93 19.13 32.42 10.06
CA GLY A 93 19.54 33.57 9.25
C GLY A 93 18.87 33.84 7.90
N ALA A 94 17.60 33.52 7.69
CA ALA A 94 16.76 34.21 6.70
C ALA A 94 15.30 34.05 7.11
N THR A 95 14.53 35.14 7.25
CA THR A 95 13.08 35.04 7.37
C THR A 95 12.54 34.48 6.05
N PRO A 96 11.97 33.26 6.02
CA PRO A 96 11.32 32.73 4.82
C PRO A 96 10.11 33.62 4.48
N PRO A 97 9.66 33.68 3.22
CA PRO A 97 8.31 34.18 2.95
C PRO A 97 7.33 33.40 3.83
N GLU A 98 6.33 34.07 4.43
CA GLU A 98 5.33 33.45 5.33
C GLU A 98 4.98 32.05 4.83
N GLU A 99 5.40 31.01 5.56
CA GLU A 99 5.19 29.63 5.15
C GLU A 99 3.69 29.40 5.02
N ASN A 100 3.21 29.16 3.80
CA ASN A 100 1.84 28.79 3.56
C ASN A 100 1.55 27.50 4.36
N PRO A 101 0.68 27.53 5.37
CA PRO A 101 0.49 26.39 6.27
C PRO A 101 -0.31 25.26 5.59
N PHE A 102 -0.93 25.53 4.44
CA PHE A 102 -1.76 24.59 3.70
C PHE A 102 -0.91 23.63 2.87
N THR A 103 -1.04 22.33 3.16
CA THR A 103 -0.25 21.26 2.52
C THR A 103 -1.12 20.26 1.76
N SER A 104 -2.43 20.46 1.74
CA SER A 104 -3.41 19.58 1.10
C SER A 104 -4.42 20.39 0.28
N SER A 105 -5.29 19.69 -0.44
CA SER A 105 -6.39 20.29 -1.18
C SER A 105 -7.76 19.84 -0.64
N TYR A 106 -8.70 20.76 -0.67
CA TYR A 106 -10.12 20.53 -0.39
C TYR A 106 -10.93 21.05 -1.59
N LEU A 107 -11.77 20.19 -2.16
CA LEU A 107 -12.50 20.49 -3.39
C LEU A 107 -14.01 20.44 -3.11
N VAL A 108 -14.73 21.44 -3.61
CA VAL A 108 -16.18 21.50 -3.49
C VAL A 108 -16.79 21.70 -4.88
N MET A 109 -17.59 20.74 -5.33
CA MET A 109 -18.34 20.84 -6.57
C MET A 109 -19.81 21.06 -6.26
N VAL A 110 -20.42 22.04 -6.93
CA VAL A 110 -21.84 22.38 -6.75
C VAL A 110 -22.63 22.13 -8.03
N GLU A 111 -23.83 21.58 -7.86
CA GLU A 111 -24.78 21.25 -8.94
C GLU A 111 -26.15 21.83 -8.59
N SER A 112 -26.78 22.55 -9.52
CA SER A 112 -28.13 23.06 -9.34
C SER A 112 -28.88 23.24 -10.67
N PRO A 113 -30.19 22.91 -10.74
CA PRO A 113 -31.01 23.24 -11.91
C PRO A 113 -31.10 24.75 -12.19
N THR A 114 -30.88 25.57 -11.17
CA THR A 114 -30.90 27.04 -11.24
C THR A 114 -29.52 27.65 -11.01
N LEU A 115 -28.45 26.90 -11.32
CA LEU A 115 -27.06 27.30 -11.08
C LEU A 115 -26.74 28.73 -11.56
N TYR A 116 -27.25 29.12 -12.73
CA TYR A 116 -27.04 30.44 -13.33
C TYR A 116 -28.17 31.43 -13.06
N SER A 117 -28.77 31.38 -11.87
CA SER A 117 -29.65 32.44 -11.37
C SER A 117 -28.87 33.35 -10.42
N GLY A 118 -29.19 34.65 -10.40
CA GLY A 118 -28.50 35.61 -9.55
C GLY A 118 -28.58 35.22 -8.07
N ALA A 119 -29.74 34.77 -7.61
CA ALA A 119 -29.93 34.31 -6.23
C ALA A 119 -29.06 33.08 -5.87
N THR A 120 -28.96 32.10 -6.79
CA THR A 120 -28.18 30.87 -6.53
C THR A 120 -26.68 31.15 -6.55
N LEU A 121 -26.18 31.95 -7.52
CA LEU A 121 -24.76 32.32 -7.56
C LEU A 121 -24.33 33.18 -6.37
N SER A 122 -25.19 34.13 -5.96
CA SER A 122 -24.95 34.94 -4.75
C SER A 122 -24.77 34.05 -3.52
N LEU A 123 -25.67 33.07 -3.34
CA LEU A 123 -25.60 32.14 -2.23
C LEU A 123 -24.34 31.26 -2.28
N ILE A 124 -23.97 30.76 -3.47
CA ILE A 124 -22.77 29.93 -3.66
C ILE A 124 -21.51 30.74 -3.33
N GLU A 125 -21.34 31.91 -3.95
CA GLU A 125 -20.13 32.72 -3.75
C GLU A 125 -19.99 33.19 -2.29
N GLU A 126 -21.08 33.63 -1.66
CA GLU A 126 -21.09 34.00 -0.24
C GLU A 126 -20.69 32.81 0.65
N THR A 127 -21.21 31.62 0.36
CA THR A 127 -20.88 30.41 1.13
C THR A 127 -19.41 30.04 0.96
N MET A 128 -18.88 30.04 -0.28
CA MET A 128 -17.50 29.64 -0.55
C MET A 128 -16.48 30.59 0.07
N HIS A 129 -16.78 31.90 0.15
CA HIS A 129 -15.93 32.87 0.83
C HIS A 129 -16.10 32.90 2.36
N ALA A 130 -17.10 32.20 2.92
CA ALA A 130 -17.23 32.02 4.36
C ALA A 130 -16.37 30.85 4.87
N LEU A 131 -16.08 29.84 4.04
CA LEU A 131 -15.25 28.68 4.42
C LEU A 131 -13.86 29.07 4.98
N PRO A 132 -13.11 30.03 4.40
CA PRO A 132 -11.81 30.45 4.92
C PRO A 132 -11.87 31.06 6.33
N GLU A 133 -13.03 31.57 6.77
CA GLU A 133 -13.19 32.13 8.13
C GLU A 133 -12.98 31.07 9.23
N THR A 134 -13.13 29.79 8.90
CA THR A 134 -12.81 28.66 9.80
C THR A 134 -11.31 28.54 10.09
N GLY A 135 -10.46 29.08 9.22
CA GLY A 135 -9.00 28.95 9.29
C GLY A 135 -8.46 27.58 8.84
N PHE A 136 -9.31 26.66 8.37
CA PHE A 136 -8.89 25.32 7.93
C PHE A 136 -8.52 25.26 6.45
N VAL A 137 -9.07 26.19 5.67
CA VAL A 137 -8.86 26.32 4.22
C VAL A 137 -8.47 27.75 3.86
N GLY A 138 -7.72 27.90 2.77
CA GLY A 138 -7.38 29.19 2.17
C GLY A 138 -8.54 29.76 1.35
N GLU A 139 -8.29 30.84 0.61
CA GLU A 139 -9.30 31.46 -0.25
C GLU A 139 -9.79 30.50 -1.35
N PRO A 140 -11.09 30.54 -1.71
CA PRO A 140 -11.62 29.76 -2.82
C PRO A 140 -11.00 30.20 -4.14
N PHE A 141 -10.79 29.23 -5.03
CA PHE A 141 -10.47 29.45 -6.42
C PHE A 141 -11.47 28.74 -7.33
N SER A 142 -12.06 29.46 -8.28
CA SER A 142 -13.08 28.92 -9.17
C SER A 142 -13.12 29.61 -10.54
N VAL A 143 -14.08 29.23 -11.38
CA VAL A 143 -14.36 29.93 -12.64
C VAL A 143 -14.79 31.40 -12.43
N LEU A 144 -15.26 31.76 -11.24
CA LEU A 144 -15.68 33.13 -10.92
C LEU A 144 -14.49 34.09 -10.87
N ASP A 145 -13.31 33.58 -10.53
CA ASP A 145 -12.06 34.32 -10.43
C ASP A 145 -11.32 34.40 -11.79
N PHE A 146 -11.84 33.73 -12.80
CA PHE A 146 -11.21 33.64 -14.11
C PHE A 146 -11.51 34.83 -15.01
N VAL A 147 -10.60 35.02 -15.96
CA VAL A 147 -10.75 35.96 -17.06
C VAL A 147 -10.75 35.21 -18.39
N THR A 148 -11.55 35.69 -19.33
CA THR A 148 -11.56 35.24 -20.72
C THR A 148 -11.10 36.38 -21.63
N LEU A 149 -10.91 36.06 -22.91
CA LEU A 149 -10.46 37.00 -23.92
C LEU A 149 -11.63 37.42 -24.81
N GLU A 150 -11.82 38.73 -24.94
CA GLU A 150 -12.78 39.32 -25.86
C GLU A 150 -12.09 40.23 -26.86
N LYS A 151 -12.56 40.21 -28.11
CA LYS A 151 -12.17 41.20 -29.11
C LYS A 151 -13.11 42.40 -29.06
N ARG A 152 -12.58 43.55 -28.61
CA ARG A 152 -13.30 44.83 -28.63
C ARG A 152 -12.71 45.74 -29.70
N GLY A 153 -13.36 45.77 -30.86
CA GLY A 153 -12.86 46.48 -32.05
C GLY A 153 -11.56 45.85 -32.56
N SER A 154 -10.46 46.60 -32.51
CA SER A 154 -9.13 46.13 -32.94
C SER A 154 -8.22 45.66 -31.80
N ARG A 155 -8.74 45.61 -30.56
CA ARG A 155 -7.95 45.23 -29.37
C ARG A 155 -8.49 43.95 -28.77
N LEU A 156 -7.57 43.08 -28.36
CA LEU A 156 -7.88 41.97 -27.46
C LEU A 156 -7.84 42.52 -26.04
N VAL A 157 -8.84 42.19 -25.24
CA VAL A 157 -8.91 42.58 -23.82
C VAL A 157 -9.18 41.36 -22.97
N SER A 158 -8.51 41.29 -21.83
CA SER A 158 -8.86 40.36 -20.76
C SER A 158 -10.09 40.91 -20.03
N VAL A 159 -11.13 40.09 -19.89
CA VAL A 159 -12.35 40.44 -19.17
C VAL A 159 -12.68 39.33 -18.18
N PRO A 160 -13.10 39.65 -16.95
CA PRO A 160 -13.62 38.63 -16.04
C PRO A 160 -14.83 37.94 -16.68
N PHE A 161 -15.05 36.66 -16.41
CA PHE A 161 -16.21 35.94 -16.93
C PHE A 161 -17.51 36.65 -16.54
N SER A 162 -17.59 37.16 -15.32
CA SER A 162 -18.56 38.18 -14.91
C SER A 162 -18.06 38.83 -13.61
N THR A 163 -18.48 40.06 -13.32
CA THR A 163 -18.21 40.69 -12.01
C THR A 163 -19.52 41.19 -11.45
N PRO A 164 -19.98 40.69 -10.29
CA PRO A 164 -21.21 41.18 -9.69
C PRO A 164 -21.07 42.68 -9.36
N ARG A 165 -22.17 43.44 -9.46
CA ARG A 165 -22.17 44.90 -9.25
C ARG A 165 -21.84 45.30 -7.82
N GLU A 166 -22.18 44.44 -6.86
CA GLU A 166 -21.78 44.52 -5.45
C GLU A 166 -21.24 43.14 -5.04
N ARG A 167 -20.31 43.09 -4.06
CA ARG A 167 -19.66 41.85 -3.62
C ARG A 167 -20.73 40.83 -3.21
N PHE A 168 -20.69 39.63 -3.79
CA PHE A 168 -21.63 38.53 -3.56
C PHE A 168 -23.08 38.78 -4.01
N GLN A 169 -23.39 39.86 -4.74
CA GLN A 169 -24.73 40.12 -5.25
C GLN A 169 -24.79 40.03 -6.77
N TRP A 170 -25.23 38.86 -7.25
CA TRP A 170 -25.42 38.58 -8.66
C TRP A 170 -26.81 38.97 -9.13
N SER A 171 -26.89 39.70 -10.25
CA SER A 171 -28.13 39.83 -11.01
C SER A 171 -28.30 38.66 -11.99
N ASP A 172 -29.54 38.41 -12.43
CA ASP A 172 -29.80 37.40 -13.46
C ASP A 172 -29.10 37.74 -14.79
N GLU A 173 -28.89 39.03 -15.08
CA GLU A 173 -28.11 39.48 -16.25
C GLU A 173 -26.63 39.07 -16.13
N ASP A 174 -26.03 39.28 -14.95
CA ASP A 174 -24.62 38.94 -14.69
C ASP A 174 -24.40 37.43 -14.73
N ALA A 175 -25.37 36.65 -14.23
CA ALA A 175 -25.36 35.19 -14.23
C ALA A 175 -25.50 34.59 -15.64
N LEU A 176 -26.35 35.19 -16.48
CA LEU A 176 -26.48 34.80 -17.89
C LEU A 176 -25.21 35.14 -18.69
N LEU A 177 -24.61 36.31 -18.44
CA LEU A 177 -23.35 36.70 -19.06
C LEU A 177 -22.20 35.75 -18.68
N LEU A 178 -22.14 35.35 -17.41
CA LEU A 178 -21.19 34.34 -16.93
C LEU A 178 -21.34 33.07 -17.76
N LYS A 179 -22.56 32.54 -17.87
CA LYS A 179 -22.85 31.32 -18.63
C LYS A 179 -22.46 31.45 -20.10
N GLU A 180 -22.83 32.54 -20.78
CA GLU A 180 -22.52 32.76 -22.19
C GLU A 180 -21.01 32.78 -22.45
N ARG A 181 -20.23 33.43 -21.60
CA ARG A 181 -18.77 33.45 -21.73
C ARG A 181 -18.17 32.08 -21.46
N MET A 182 -18.71 31.36 -20.49
CA MET A 182 -18.30 29.98 -20.20
C MET A 182 -18.59 29.03 -21.37
N GLU A 183 -19.68 29.23 -22.10
CA GLU A 183 -20.00 28.46 -23.31
C GLU A 183 -18.96 28.65 -24.42
N ASN A 184 -18.34 29.82 -24.50
CA ASN A 184 -17.43 30.20 -25.57
C ASN A 184 -15.94 29.99 -25.24
N ASP A 185 -15.60 29.76 -23.97
CA ASP A 185 -14.22 29.54 -23.54
C ASP A 185 -13.90 28.03 -23.45
N PRO A 186 -13.05 27.51 -24.35
CA PRO A 186 -12.72 26.10 -24.42
C PRO A 186 -11.64 25.69 -23.42
N ILE A 187 -11.23 26.55 -22.47
CA ILE A 187 -10.17 26.28 -21.48
C ILE A 187 -10.74 25.97 -20.08
N ILE A 188 -11.96 26.42 -19.77
CA ILE A 188 -12.58 26.17 -18.45
C ILE A 188 -13.46 24.90 -18.38
N LYS A 189 -14.08 24.47 -19.49
CA LYS A 189 -14.99 23.29 -19.57
C LYS A 189 -14.32 21.92 -19.42
N GLY A 190 -14.70 21.13 -18.43
CA GLY A 190 -13.98 19.91 -18.03
C GLY A 190 -12.73 20.20 -17.20
N TYR A 191 -12.60 21.41 -16.63
CA TYR A 191 -11.55 21.74 -15.66
C TYR A 191 -12.12 22.41 -14.40
N LEU A 192 -12.79 23.57 -14.54
CA LEU A 192 -13.44 24.27 -13.42
C LEU A 192 -14.96 24.15 -13.45
N VAL A 193 -15.49 23.68 -14.57
CA VAL A 193 -16.92 23.57 -14.83
C VAL A 193 -17.12 22.31 -15.66
N SER A 194 -18.22 21.58 -15.50
CA SER A 194 -18.49 20.42 -16.37
C SER A 194 -18.72 20.81 -17.83
N GLU A 195 -18.58 19.86 -18.76
CA GLU A 195 -18.76 20.08 -20.22
C GLU A 195 -20.14 20.62 -20.59
N ASP A 196 -21.17 20.16 -19.89
CA ASP A 196 -22.57 20.57 -20.03
C ASP A 196 -22.92 21.83 -19.22
N LEU A 197 -21.95 22.41 -18.51
CA LEU A 197 -22.12 23.57 -17.64
C LEU A 197 -23.12 23.33 -16.49
N SER A 198 -23.35 22.09 -16.07
CA SER A 198 -24.24 21.79 -14.92
C SER A 198 -23.57 21.91 -13.56
N ASN A 199 -22.23 21.93 -13.51
CA ASN A 199 -21.44 21.92 -12.28
C ASN A 199 -20.36 23.00 -12.27
N ILE A 200 -20.09 23.62 -11.11
CA ILE A 200 -18.93 24.49 -10.88
C ILE A 200 -18.06 23.90 -9.78
N LEU A 201 -16.73 23.92 -9.99
CA LEU A 201 -15.71 23.49 -9.05
C LEU A 201 -15.11 24.69 -8.32
N PHE A 202 -15.00 24.54 -6.99
CA PHE A 202 -14.25 25.40 -6.11
C PHE A 202 -13.09 24.60 -5.52
N SER A 203 -11.87 25.11 -5.70
CA SER A 203 -10.64 24.58 -5.16
C SER A 203 -10.21 25.40 -3.96
N PHE A 204 -9.71 24.72 -2.92
CA PHE A 204 -9.17 25.34 -1.74
C PHE A 204 -7.86 24.64 -1.36
N GLN A 205 -6.85 25.43 -1.03
CA GLN A 205 -5.72 24.93 -0.26
C GLN A 205 -6.19 24.67 1.17
N SER A 206 -5.77 23.58 1.79
CA SER A 206 -6.25 23.18 3.12
C SER A 206 -5.15 22.65 4.02
N LEU A 207 -5.42 22.72 5.33
CA LEU A 207 -4.68 21.95 6.31
C LEU A 207 -5.07 20.46 6.17
N PRO A 208 -4.26 19.54 6.72
CA PRO A 208 -4.73 18.18 6.99
C PRO A 208 -5.96 18.24 7.91
N LEU A 209 -7.10 17.75 7.42
CA LEU A 209 -8.38 17.87 8.12
C LEU A 209 -8.55 16.74 9.15
N THR A 210 -9.08 17.10 10.31
CA THR A 210 -9.66 16.13 11.26
C THR A 210 -11.16 15.95 10.98
N GLN A 211 -11.76 14.90 11.53
CA GLN A 211 -13.22 14.70 11.40
C GLN A 211 -14.03 15.91 11.90
N GLU A 212 -13.61 16.53 13.00
CA GLU A 212 -14.29 17.71 13.55
C GLU A 212 -14.20 18.92 12.60
N MET A 213 -13.02 19.13 11.99
CA MET A 213 -12.81 20.20 11.01
C MET A 213 -13.62 19.96 9.73
N GLU A 214 -13.67 18.73 9.22
CA GLU A 214 -14.48 18.39 8.04
C GLU A 214 -15.98 18.50 8.31
N ASP A 215 -16.43 18.12 9.51
CA ASP A 215 -17.84 18.29 9.92
C ASP A 215 -18.21 19.78 10.01
N GLU A 216 -17.31 20.64 10.49
CA GLU A 216 -17.50 22.10 10.53
C GLU A 216 -17.58 22.71 9.11
N LEU A 217 -16.66 22.34 8.21
CA LEU A 217 -16.71 22.75 6.80
C LEU A 217 -17.99 22.25 6.10
N SER A 218 -18.39 21.00 6.38
CA SER A 218 -19.63 20.44 5.83
C SER A 218 -20.87 21.15 6.36
N ALA A 219 -20.87 21.61 7.61
CA ALA A 219 -21.96 22.39 8.19
C ALA A 219 -22.09 23.78 7.55
N CYS A 220 -20.98 24.44 7.20
CA CYS A 220 -21.01 25.68 6.41
C CYS A 220 -21.70 25.47 5.04
N LEU A 221 -21.52 24.28 4.45
CA LEU A 221 -22.11 23.93 3.16
C LEU A 221 -23.59 23.50 3.25
N ASP A 222 -24.16 23.28 4.44
CA ASP A 222 -25.56 22.86 4.61
C ASP A 222 -26.54 23.93 4.11
N VAL A 223 -26.18 25.21 4.21
CA VAL A 223 -27.00 26.32 3.67
C VAL A 223 -27.28 26.15 2.18
N LEU A 224 -26.31 25.63 1.41
CA LEU A 224 -26.49 25.32 -0.01
C LEU A 224 -27.44 24.14 -0.21
N ARG A 225 -27.25 23.07 0.58
CA ARG A 225 -28.07 21.85 0.53
C ARG A 225 -29.54 22.15 0.84
N GLU A 226 -29.81 23.00 1.82
CA GLU A 226 -31.16 23.43 2.21
C GLU A 226 -31.87 24.25 1.12
N ASN A 227 -31.11 24.98 0.30
CA ASN A 227 -31.62 25.79 -0.81
C ASN A 227 -31.62 25.06 -2.16
N GLY A 228 -31.52 23.71 -2.15
CA GLY A 228 -31.65 22.89 -3.35
C GLY A 228 -30.41 22.85 -4.24
N VAL A 229 -29.25 23.29 -3.74
CA VAL A 229 -27.95 23.11 -4.39
C VAL A 229 -27.34 21.80 -3.89
N THR A 230 -27.02 20.90 -4.81
CA THR A 230 -26.33 19.65 -4.48
C THR A 230 -24.85 19.93 -4.35
N VAL A 231 -24.23 19.43 -3.28
CA VAL A 231 -22.82 19.68 -2.96
C VAL A 231 -22.06 18.37 -2.87
N TYR A 232 -20.97 18.27 -3.61
CA TYR A 232 -20.05 17.13 -3.62
C TYR A 232 -18.69 17.58 -3.08
N ILE A 233 -18.19 16.89 -2.07
CA ILE A 233 -16.88 17.15 -1.46
C ILE A 233 -15.87 16.15 -2.01
N ASN A 234 -14.67 16.62 -2.36
CA ASN A 234 -13.53 15.81 -2.78
C ASN A 234 -12.19 16.46 -2.32
N GLY A 235 -11.06 15.94 -2.78
CA GLY A 235 -9.72 16.45 -2.47
C GLY A 235 -8.93 15.60 -1.49
N ILE A 236 -7.61 15.83 -1.43
CA ILE A 236 -6.66 15.00 -0.69
C ILE A 236 -6.94 15.05 0.82
N ALA A 237 -7.37 16.19 1.35
CA ALA A 237 -7.61 16.35 2.79
C ALA A 237 -8.81 15.52 3.27
N ALA A 238 -9.93 15.58 2.55
CA ALA A 238 -11.13 14.79 2.83
C ALA A 238 -10.85 13.28 2.66
N LEU A 239 -10.13 12.90 1.60
CA LEU A 239 -9.69 11.51 1.39
C LEU A 239 -8.84 11.00 2.56
N THR A 240 -7.83 11.76 2.96
CA THR A 240 -6.90 11.37 4.03
C THR A 240 -7.61 11.26 5.37
N ASN A 241 -8.47 12.21 5.71
CA ASN A 241 -9.31 12.12 6.92
C ASN A 241 -10.19 10.86 6.89
N ARG A 242 -10.82 10.56 5.74
CA ARG A 242 -11.66 9.38 5.60
C ARG A 242 -10.87 8.07 5.73
N LEU A 243 -9.65 8.02 5.18
CA LEU A 243 -8.75 6.88 5.37
C LEU A 243 -8.34 6.74 6.84
N MET A 244 -7.95 7.82 7.52
CA MET A 244 -7.63 7.82 8.95
C MET A 244 -8.76 7.23 9.80
N PHE A 245 -10.01 7.62 9.52
CA PHE A 245 -11.20 7.07 10.18
C PHE A 245 -11.29 5.55 10.01
N TYR A 246 -11.14 5.05 8.77
CA TYR A 246 -11.22 3.62 8.50
C TYR A 246 -10.07 2.85 9.13
N LEU A 247 -8.83 3.34 9.04
CA LEU A 247 -7.66 2.70 9.63
C LEU A 247 -7.81 2.59 11.16
N GLY A 248 -8.13 3.70 11.84
CA GLY A 248 -8.29 3.71 13.30
C GLY A 248 -9.42 2.79 13.78
N ARG A 249 -10.56 2.82 13.10
CA ARG A 249 -11.69 1.93 13.38
C ARG A 249 -11.31 0.47 13.16
N ASP A 250 -10.75 0.14 12.00
CA ASP A 250 -10.37 -1.22 11.63
C ASP A 250 -9.34 -1.78 12.61
N LEU A 251 -8.33 -1.01 13.02
CA LEU A 251 -7.34 -1.46 14.00
C LEU A 251 -7.99 -2.00 15.28
N SER A 252 -8.93 -1.24 15.85
CA SER A 252 -9.60 -1.62 17.11
C SER A 252 -10.52 -2.84 16.96
N ILE A 253 -11.27 -2.90 15.86
CA ILE A 253 -12.23 -3.99 15.57
C ILE A 253 -11.48 -5.27 15.22
N LEU A 254 -10.52 -5.20 14.31
CA LEU A 254 -9.76 -6.35 13.82
C LEU A 254 -8.96 -7.02 14.92
N LEU A 255 -8.31 -6.23 15.79
CA LEU A 255 -7.58 -6.77 16.93
C LEU A 255 -8.52 -7.49 17.90
N SER A 256 -9.70 -6.92 18.16
CA SER A 256 -10.73 -7.52 19.01
C SER A 256 -11.30 -8.81 18.41
N LEU A 257 -11.57 -8.83 17.10
CA LEU A 257 -12.04 -10.01 16.38
C LEU A 257 -10.96 -11.11 16.38
N CYS A 258 -9.70 -10.78 16.08
CA CYS A 258 -8.58 -11.71 16.16
C CYS A 258 -8.49 -12.32 17.56
N PHE A 259 -8.56 -11.49 18.59
CA PHE A 259 -8.53 -11.93 19.98
C PHE A 259 -9.64 -12.94 20.29
N VAL A 260 -10.88 -12.65 19.90
CA VAL A 260 -12.04 -13.52 20.13
C VAL A 260 -11.94 -14.82 19.32
N ALA A 261 -11.49 -14.76 18.07
CA ALA A 261 -11.32 -15.93 17.20
C ALA A 261 -10.28 -16.89 17.77
N ILE A 262 -9.10 -16.38 18.12
CA ILE A 262 -8.02 -17.15 18.74
C ILE A 262 -8.48 -17.75 20.07
N LEU A 263 -9.12 -16.95 20.93
CA LEU A 263 -9.70 -17.40 22.21
C LEU A 263 -10.67 -18.57 21.99
N THR A 264 -11.52 -18.47 20.97
CA THR A 264 -12.52 -19.50 20.64
C THR A 264 -11.84 -20.79 20.18
N ILE A 265 -10.89 -20.70 19.25
CA ILE A 265 -10.17 -21.87 18.72
C ILE A 265 -9.37 -22.57 19.82
N TYR A 266 -8.71 -21.79 20.67
CA TYR A 266 -7.97 -22.33 21.81
C TYR A 266 -8.89 -22.95 22.86
N TYR A 267 -10.04 -22.33 23.14
CA TYR A 267 -11.03 -22.90 24.03
C TYR A 267 -11.56 -24.24 23.52
N LEU A 268 -11.87 -24.34 22.23
CA LEU A 268 -12.30 -25.60 21.62
C LEU A 268 -11.22 -26.68 21.66
N SER A 269 -9.95 -26.28 21.53
CA SER A 269 -8.79 -27.18 21.49
C SER A 269 -8.42 -27.78 22.85
N PHE A 270 -8.38 -26.94 23.90
CA PHE A 270 -7.93 -27.34 25.24
C PHE A 270 -9.08 -27.56 26.23
N ARG A 271 -10.29 -27.05 25.94
CA ARG A 271 -11.47 -27.04 26.83
C ARG A 271 -11.16 -26.57 28.26
N ALA A 272 -10.20 -25.66 28.38
CA ALA A 272 -9.62 -25.23 29.64
C ALA A 272 -9.56 -23.70 29.70
N LYS A 273 -10.53 -23.06 30.37
CA LYS A 273 -10.64 -21.58 30.42
C LYS A 273 -9.34 -20.86 30.80
N ARG A 274 -8.48 -21.47 31.64
CA ARG A 274 -7.21 -20.89 32.10
C ARG A 274 -6.06 -21.01 31.11
N SER A 275 -6.02 -22.08 30.32
CA SER A 275 -4.91 -22.38 29.40
C SER A 275 -4.96 -21.56 28.11
N VAL A 276 -6.09 -20.92 27.85
CA VAL A 276 -6.41 -20.13 26.65
C VAL A 276 -6.00 -18.67 26.82
N LEU A 277 -6.04 -18.15 28.05
CA LEU A 277 -5.65 -16.76 28.34
C LEU A 277 -4.13 -16.55 28.35
N LEU A 278 -3.33 -17.60 28.59
CA LEU A 278 -1.87 -17.46 28.70
C LEU A 278 -1.19 -17.13 27.36
N PRO A 279 -1.50 -17.81 26.24
CA PRO A 279 -0.98 -17.42 24.93
C PRO A 279 -1.35 -15.99 24.55
N LEU A 280 -2.58 -15.57 24.88
CA LEU A 280 -3.10 -14.25 24.52
C LEU A 280 -2.43 -13.13 25.32
N SER A 281 -2.26 -13.29 26.64
CA SER A 281 -1.59 -12.27 27.46
C SER A 281 -0.12 -12.11 27.05
N MET A 282 0.54 -13.21 26.71
CA MET A 282 1.91 -13.19 26.18
C MET A 282 2.00 -12.40 24.87
N SER A 283 1.12 -12.69 23.91
CA SER A 283 1.09 -11.97 22.64
C SER A 283 0.72 -10.49 22.80
N ALA A 284 -0.22 -10.16 23.69
CA ALA A 284 -0.60 -8.77 23.96
C ALA A 284 0.58 -7.95 24.49
N ILE A 285 1.38 -8.52 25.41
CA ILE A 285 2.63 -7.89 25.87
C ILE A 285 3.61 -7.74 24.70
N GLY A 286 3.71 -8.74 23.82
CA GLY A 286 4.52 -8.68 22.60
C GLY A 286 4.13 -7.50 21.70
N ILE A 287 2.83 -7.28 21.46
CA ILE A 287 2.32 -6.15 20.65
C ILE A 287 2.67 -4.81 21.30
N ILE A 288 2.49 -4.68 22.62
CA ILE A 288 2.86 -3.46 23.37
C ILE A 288 4.34 -3.15 23.17
N TRP A 289 5.21 -4.17 23.27
CA TRP A 289 6.64 -4.01 23.06
C TRP A 289 6.95 -3.63 21.60
N THR A 290 6.27 -4.24 20.63
CA THR A 290 6.40 -3.88 19.22
C THR A 290 6.03 -2.42 18.96
N PHE A 291 4.88 -1.95 19.43
CA PHE A 291 4.44 -0.57 19.24
C PHE A 291 5.35 0.44 19.93
N GLY A 292 5.80 0.14 21.16
CA GLY A 292 6.76 0.98 21.84
C GLY A 292 8.09 1.07 21.08
N THR A 293 8.57 -0.04 20.50
CA THR A 293 9.76 -0.04 19.65
C THR A 293 9.55 0.71 18.33
N MET A 294 8.41 0.57 17.67
CA MET A 294 8.08 1.33 16.46
C MET A 294 8.20 2.84 16.74
N ARG A 295 7.62 3.31 17.85
CA ARG A 295 7.73 4.72 18.25
C ARG A 295 9.16 5.15 18.53
N LEU A 296 9.98 4.29 19.15
CA LEU A 296 11.40 4.56 19.43
C LEU A 296 12.25 4.60 18.15
N LEU A 297 11.86 3.86 17.11
CA LEU A 297 12.51 3.89 15.80
C LEU A 297 12.03 5.05 14.92
N GLY A 298 11.02 5.81 15.36
CA GLY A 298 10.43 6.91 14.58
C GLY A 298 9.43 6.45 13.52
N TYR A 299 8.97 5.20 13.57
CA TYR A 299 7.97 4.68 12.63
C TYR A 299 6.56 5.13 13.00
N THR A 300 5.72 5.28 11.99
CA THR A 300 4.29 5.55 12.11
C THR A 300 3.48 4.29 11.82
N LEU A 301 2.25 4.24 12.33
CA LEU A 301 1.30 3.18 11.96
C LEU A 301 0.62 3.58 10.65
N ASN A 302 1.24 3.18 9.55
CA ASN A 302 0.75 3.45 8.20
C ASN A 302 -0.19 2.35 7.66
N ILE A 303 -0.68 2.56 6.44
CA ILE A 303 -1.60 1.67 5.71
C ILE A 303 -1.05 0.23 5.60
N VAL A 304 0.26 0.06 5.41
CA VAL A 304 0.90 -1.27 5.34
C VAL A 304 1.07 -1.87 6.75
N ASN A 305 1.52 -1.06 7.70
CA ASN A 305 1.83 -1.49 9.07
C ASN A 305 0.60 -1.83 9.91
N ILE A 306 -0.62 -1.51 9.46
CA ILE A 306 -1.85 -1.75 10.22
C ILE A 306 -2.13 -3.22 10.53
N VAL A 307 -1.58 -4.16 9.73
CA VAL A 307 -1.74 -5.60 9.95
C VAL A 307 -0.73 -6.18 10.96
N THR A 308 0.31 -5.43 11.33
CA THR A 308 1.37 -5.80 12.29
C THR A 308 0.85 -6.37 13.61
N PRO A 309 -0.06 -5.70 14.35
CA PRO A 309 -0.52 -6.22 15.65
C PRO A 309 -1.25 -7.54 15.51
N CYS A 310 -2.06 -7.72 14.45
CA CYS A 310 -2.74 -8.97 14.17
C CYS A 310 -1.74 -10.09 13.84
N MET A 311 -0.68 -9.78 13.09
CA MET A 311 0.42 -10.70 12.80
C MET A 311 1.16 -11.15 14.05
N VAL A 312 1.60 -10.20 14.89
CA VAL A 312 2.30 -10.51 16.15
C VAL A 312 1.39 -11.28 17.11
N LEU A 313 0.11 -10.93 17.18
CA LEU A 313 -0.88 -11.63 18.00
C LEU A 313 -0.97 -13.12 17.61
N ASN A 314 -1.23 -13.37 16.32
CA ASN A 314 -1.45 -14.70 15.78
C ASN A 314 -0.18 -15.56 15.86
N LEU A 315 0.92 -15.10 15.26
CA LEU A 315 2.17 -15.86 15.16
C LEU A 315 2.82 -16.04 16.54
N GLY A 316 2.81 -15.00 17.37
CA GLY A 316 3.37 -15.04 18.72
C GLY A 316 2.67 -16.04 19.62
N SER A 317 1.35 -16.16 19.48
CA SER A 317 0.56 -17.07 20.32
C SER A 317 0.87 -18.55 20.04
N SER A 318 1.37 -18.89 18.84
CA SER A 318 1.73 -20.26 18.46
C SER A 318 2.85 -20.86 19.33
N TYR A 319 3.85 -20.06 19.71
CA TYR A 319 4.95 -20.53 20.58
C TYR A 319 4.44 -20.97 21.95
N ALA A 320 3.44 -20.27 22.48
CA ALA A 320 2.80 -20.65 23.72
C ALA A 320 2.04 -21.99 23.57
N ILE A 321 1.39 -22.25 22.43
CA ILE A 321 0.72 -23.54 22.16
C ILE A 321 1.73 -24.68 22.20
N HIS A 322 2.88 -24.54 21.54
CA HIS A 322 3.89 -25.59 21.49
C HIS A 322 4.46 -25.91 22.89
N ILE A 323 4.74 -24.87 23.70
CA ILE A 323 5.20 -25.04 25.08
C ILE A 323 4.12 -25.68 25.96
N ILE A 324 2.88 -25.18 25.91
CA ILE A 324 1.76 -25.70 26.71
C ILE A 324 1.46 -27.15 26.30
N GLY A 325 1.45 -27.46 25.01
CA GLY A 325 1.20 -28.82 24.49
C GLY A 325 2.26 -29.82 24.95
N GLU A 326 3.54 -29.45 24.89
CA GLU A 326 4.62 -30.30 25.41
C GLU A 326 4.51 -30.46 26.93
N TYR A 327 4.23 -29.38 27.67
CA TYR A 327 4.01 -29.43 29.11
C TYR A 327 2.86 -30.38 29.50
N TYR A 328 1.74 -30.34 28.79
CA TYR A 328 0.59 -31.23 29.04
C TYR A 328 0.92 -32.70 28.74
N THR A 329 1.77 -32.94 27.75
CA THR A 329 2.21 -34.30 27.36
C THR A 329 3.20 -34.89 28.36
N ASP A 330 4.02 -34.05 28.96
CA ASP A 330 5.09 -34.42 29.87
C ASP A 330 4.69 -34.41 31.35
N TYR A 331 3.65 -33.66 31.72
CA TYR A 331 3.15 -33.58 33.09
C TYR A 331 2.78 -34.96 33.69
N PRO A 332 2.09 -35.87 32.96
CA PRO A 332 1.84 -37.24 33.45
C PRO A 332 3.11 -38.07 33.69
N LYS A 333 4.24 -37.69 33.08
CA LYS A 333 5.54 -38.35 33.23
C LYS A 333 6.35 -37.78 34.42
N GLY A 334 5.75 -36.88 35.21
CA GLY A 334 6.38 -36.25 36.37
C GLY A 334 7.31 -35.07 36.05
N LEU A 335 7.27 -34.55 34.82
CA LEU A 335 8.11 -33.42 34.40
C LEU A 335 7.41 -32.08 34.68
N ASN A 336 8.20 -31.06 35.05
CA ASN A 336 7.70 -29.71 35.29
C ASN A 336 7.79 -28.81 34.04
N ALA A 337 7.17 -27.62 34.08
CA ALA A 337 7.11 -26.68 32.96
C ALA A 337 8.51 -26.30 32.41
N VAL A 338 9.49 -26.14 33.30
CA VAL A 338 10.88 -25.82 32.95
C VAL A 338 11.51 -26.97 32.14
N GLN A 339 11.33 -28.21 32.59
CA GLN A 339 11.88 -29.39 31.92
C GLN A 339 11.22 -29.64 30.57
N SER A 340 9.89 -29.50 30.48
CA SER A 340 9.14 -29.62 29.22
C SER A 340 9.56 -28.53 28.22
N THR A 341 9.65 -27.27 28.66
CA THR A 341 10.09 -26.17 27.81
C THR A 341 11.51 -26.39 27.31
N ARG A 342 12.41 -26.90 28.15
CA ARG A 342 13.80 -27.18 27.75
C ARG A 342 13.91 -28.17 26.59
N LYS A 343 12.98 -29.13 26.46
CA LYS A 343 12.97 -30.09 25.34
C LYS A 343 12.63 -29.43 24.01
N ILE A 344 11.72 -28.46 24.01
CA ILE A 344 11.19 -27.82 22.79
C ILE A 344 11.82 -26.46 22.49
N LEU A 345 12.54 -25.85 23.44
CA LEU A 345 13.13 -24.51 23.29
C LEU A 345 14.02 -24.39 22.05
N ARG A 346 14.84 -25.41 21.76
CA ARG A 346 15.70 -25.39 20.56
C ARG A 346 14.87 -25.32 19.27
N THR A 347 13.75 -26.02 19.23
CA THR A 347 12.83 -25.97 18.09
C THR A 347 12.18 -24.59 17.96
N ILE A 348 11.72 -24.00 19.07
CA ILE A 348 11.10 -22.66 19.07
C ILE A 348 12.10 -21.59 18.64
N VAL A 349 13.35 -21.65 19.12
CA VAL A 349 14.39 -20.70 18.71
C VAL A 349 14.68 -20.83 17.22
N PHE A 350 14.71 -22.05 16.66
CA PHE A 350 14.89 -22.22 15.22
C PHE A 350 13.70 -21.71 14.41
N ALA A 351 12.47 -22.01 14.85
CA ALA A 351 11.25 -21.48 14.27
C ALA A 351 11.28 -19.95 14.22
N CYS A 352 11.57 -19.32 15.37
CA CYS A 352 11.72 -17.87 15.49
C CYS A 352 12.77 -17.31 14.54
N ILE A 353 13.96 -17.91 14.46
CA ILE A 353 15.02 -17.44 13.55
C ILE A 353 14.55 -17.52 12.10
N THR A 354 13.93 -18.63 11.68
CA THR A 354 13.47 -18.76 10.29
C THR A 354 12.34 -17.79 9.96
N THR A 355 11.44 -17.53 10.91
CA THR A 355 10.37 -16.56 10.70
C THR A 355 10.90 -15.14 10.62
N VAL A 356 11.79 -14.74 11.55
CA VAL A 356 12.47 -13.43 11.52
C VAL A 356 13.25 -13.25 10.22
N ILE A 357 13.94 -14.28 9.73
CA ILE A 357 14.64 -14.25 8.45
C ILE A 357 13.67 -14.07 7.28
N GLY A 358 12.51 -14.73 7.31
CA GLY A 358 11.49 -14.58 6.28
C GLY A 358 10.89 -13.17 6.23
N PHE A 359 10.60 -12.55 7.38
CA PHE A 359 10.23 -11.12 7.44
C PHE A 359 11.41 -10.21 7.06
N GLY A 360 12.63 -10.59 7.44
CA GLY A 360 13.86 -9.87 7.13
C GLY A 360 14.17 -9.80 5.63
N SER A 361 13.57 -10.65 4.79
CA SER A 361 13.71 -10.52 3.34
C SER A 361 13.07 -9.23 2.80
N LEU A 362 12.11 -8.65 3.53
CA LEU A 362 11.50 -7.37 3.19
C LEU A 362 12.47 -6.19 3.34
N LEU A 363 13.59 -6.34 4.06
CA LEU A 363 14.64 -5.32 4.13
C LEU A 363 15.26 -4.98 2.77
N PHE A 364 15.11 -5.87 1.78
CA PHE A 364 15.61 -5.69 0.42
C PHE A 364 14.60 -5.05 -0.54
N SER A 365 13.40 -4.71 -0.05
CA SER A 365 12.41 -3.92 -0.77
C SER A 365 12.87 -2.47 -0.90
N GLN A 366 12.56 -1.85 -2.03
CA GLN A 366 12.79 -0.43 -2.26
C GLN A 366 11.79 0.43 -1.47
N THR A 367 10.56 -0.06 -1.35
CA THR A 367 9.46 0.59 -0.64
C THR A 367 9.75 0.66 0.87
N PRO A 368 9.90 1.85 1.48
CA PRO A 368 10.17 2.01 2.92
C PRO A 368 9.15 1.32 3.82
N ALA A 369 7.86 1.49 3.55
CA ALA A 369 6.79 0.92 4.35
C ALA A 369 6.86 -0.62 4.46
N LEU A 370 7.32 -1.31 3.40
CA LEU A 370 7.48 -2.77 3.44
C LEU A 370 8.68 -3.19 4.32
N ARG A 371 9.76 -2.39 4.33
CA ARG A 371 10.92 -2.60 5.20
C ARG A 371 10.53 -2.42 6.67
N GLU A 372 9.82 -1.33 6.97
CA GLU A 372 9.31 -1.04 8.32
C GLU A 372 8.38 -2.15 8.83
N PHE A 373 7.49 -2.64 7.97
CA PHE A 373 6.62 -3.76 8.29
C PHE A 373 7.42 -5.02 8.67
N GLY A 374 8.40 -5.39 7.84
CA GLY A 374 9.26 -6.55 8.09
C GLY A 374 10.04 -6.44 9.39
N ILE A 375 10.60 -5.26 9.70
CA ILE A 375 11.30 -4.99 10.95
C ILE A 375 10.34 -5.11 12.15
N SER A 376 9.18 -4.45 12.07
CA SER A 376 8.22 -4.36 13.17
C SER A 376 7.67 -5.72 13.56
N VAL A 377 7.25 -6.53 12.58
CA VAL A 377 6.76 -7.89 12.83
C VAL A 377 7.91 -8.81 13.28
N GLY A 378 9.09 -8.72 12.65
CA GLY A 378 10.27 -9.51 13.02
C GLY A 378 10.67 -9.30 14.49
N ILE A 379 10.74 -8.04 14.94
CA ILE A 379 11.01 -7.69 16.34
C ILE A 379 9.90 -8.21 17.26
N GLY A 380 8.64 -8.07 16.86
CA GLY A 380 7.51 -8.59 17.63
C GLY A 380 7.58 -10.11 17.85
N ILE A 381 7.99 -10.86 16.84
CA ILE A 381 8.17 -12.32 16.93
C ILE A 381 9.33 -12.68 17.86
N ILE A 382 10.43 -11.93 17.80
CA ILE A 382 11.55 -12.08 18.76
C ILE A 382 11.05 -11.85 20.19
N TYR A 383 10.28 -10.79 20.43
CA TYR A 383 9.70 -10.52 21.74
C TYR A 383 8.77 -11.66 22.19
N CYS A 384 7.90 -12.16 21.32
CA CYS A 384 7.06 -13.30 21.65
C CYS A 384 7.87 -14.57 21.97
N ALA A 385 8.98 -14.84 21.28
CA ALA A 385 9.86 -15.96 21.60
C ALA A 385 10.58 -15.79 22.95
N ILE A 386 11.04 -14.58 23.27
CA ILE A 386 11.63 -14.24 24.57
C ILE A 386 10.59 -14.41 25.69
N LEU A 387 9.38 -13.88 25.50
CA LEU A 387 8.27 -14.00 26.44
C LEU A 387 7.83 -15.46 26.61
N ALA A 388 7.82 -16.25 25.53
CA ALA A 388 7.53 -17.69 25.60
C ALA A 388 8.54 -18.45 26.47
N ALA A 389 9.83 -18.10 26.39
CA ALA A 389 10.88 -18.72 27.21
C ALA A 389 10.95 -18.17 28.65
N THR A 390 10.39 -17.00 28.92
CA THR A 390 10.49 -16.30 30.21
C THR A 390 9.13 -16.14 30.88
N TYR A 391 8.30 -15.19 30.43
CA TYR A 391 6.97 -14.88 30.94
C TYR A 391 6.09 -16.12 31.06
N LEU A 392 5.93 -16.89 29.98
CA LEU A 392 5.04 -18.04 29.96
C LEU A 392 5.51 -19.13 30.92
N VAL A 393 6.81 -19.41 30.97
CA VAL A 393 7.39 -20.42 31.87
C VAL A 393 7.21 -20.01 33.33
N ALA A 394 7.48 -18.73 33.66
CA ALA A 394 7.26 -18.19 35.00
C ALA A 394 5.78 -18.27 35.42
N LEU A 395 4.85 -18.05 34.50
CA LEU A 395 3.44 -18.15 34.81
C LEU A 395 3.00 -19.61 35.00
N LEU A 396 3.47 -20.53 34.14
CA LEU A 396 3.18 -21.97 34.25
C LEU A 396 3.73 -22.60 35.54
N THR A 397 4.78 -22.06 36.15
CA THR A 397 5.27 -22.53 37.46
C THR A 397 4.44 -22.02 38.63
N LEU A 398 3.73 -20.90 38.48
CA LEU A 398 2.89 -20.30 39.51
C LEU A 398 1.43 -20.72 39.43
N VAL A 399 0.95 -21.11 38.25
CA VAL A 399 -0.44 -21.51 38.01
C VAL A 399 -0.66 -22.99 38.39
N VAL A 400 -1.86 -23.31 38.87
CA VAL A 400 -2.28 -24.68 39.23
C VAL A 400 -2.07 -25.65 38.04
N PRO A 401 -1.49 -26.84 38.27
CA PRO A 401 -1.22 -27.81 37.22
C PRO A 401 -2.46 -28.27 36.44
N PRO A 402 -2.27 -28.83 35.23
CA PRO A 402 -3.37 -29.25 34.36
C PRO A 402 -4.21 -30.37 34.98
N LYS A 403 -5.54 -30.32 34.79
CA LYS A 403 -6.49 -31.35 35.27
C LYS A 403 -6.42 -32.61 34.40
N ARG A 404 -6.65 -33.80 34.98
CA ARG A 404 -6.67 -35.11 34.27
C ARG A 404 -7.61 -35.16 33.05
N GLU A 405 -8.75 -34.47 33.10
CA GLU A 405 -9.71 -34.38 31.98
C GLU A 405 -9.14 -33.65 30.75
N GLN A 406 -8.23 -32.70 30.96
CA GLN A 406 -7.60 -31.95 29.88
C GLN A 406 -6.58 -32.83 29.12
N ILE A 407 -5.89 -33.69 29.87
CA ILE A 407 -4.89 -34.64 29.34
C ILE A 407 -5.56 -35.76 28.52
N THR A 408 -6.73 -36.24 28.94
CA THR A 408 -7.48 -37.29 28.23
C THR A 408 -8.16 -36.79 26.95
N THR A 409 -8.73 -35.58 26.97
CA THR A 409 -9.26 -34.88 25.78
C THR A 409 -8.16 -34.64 24.73
N TYR A 410 -6.93 -34.37 25.19
CA TYR A 410 -5.76 -34.24 24.32
C TYR A 410 -5.30 -35.56 23.67
N LYS A 411 -5.72 -36.73 24.15
CA LYS A 411 -5.32 -38.04 23.56
C LYS A 411 -6.39 -38.71 22.69
N THR A 412 -7.67 -38.44 22.92
CA THR A 412 -8.77 -39.28 22.34
C THR A 412 -9.82 -38.51 21.51
N GLY A 413 -9.65 -37.20 21.32
CA GLY A 413 -10.62 -36.35 20.59
C GLY A 413 -10.68 -36.57 19.07
N TYR A 414 -11.64 -35.89 18.41
CA TYR A 414 -11.85 -35.93 16.96
C TYR A 414 -10.59 -35.64 16.14
N LEU A 415 -9.74 -34.72 16.61
CA LEU A 415 -8.48 -34.38 15.95
C LEU A 415 -7.51 -35.56 15.88
N ALA A 416 -7.47 -36.42 16.90
CA ALA A 416 -6.62 -37.62 16.89
C ALA A 416 -7.09 -38.64 15.84
N ARG A 417 -8.42 -38.78 15.67
CA ARG A 417 -9.01 -39.59 14.59
C ARG A 417 -8.68 -39.01 13.21
N ALA A 418 -8.76 -37.69 13.06
CA ALA A 418 -8.39 -37.02 11.81
C ALA A 418 -6.92 -37.28 11.44
N VAL A 419 -5.99 -37.13 12.39
CA VAL A 419 -4.56 -37.40 12.16
C VAL A 419 -4.29 -38.86 11.77
N ASN A 420 -4.95 -39.83 12.41
CA ASN A 420 -4.83 -41.25 12.02
C ASN A 420 -5.37 -41.51 10.60
N GLY A 421 -6.44 -40.79 10.21
CA GLY A 421 -6.96 -40.81 8.84
C GLY A 421 -5.98 -40.21 7.83
N ILE A 422 -5.34 -39.09 8.18
CA ILE A 422 -4.29 -38.45 7.37
C ILE A 422 -3.14 -39.42 7.12
N GLU A 423 -2.63 -40.08 8.17
CA GLU A 423 -1.59 -41.10 8.04
C GLU A 423 -1.97 -42.17 7.01
N HIS A 424 -3.15 -42.77 7.15
CA HIS A 424 -3.62 -43.82 6.22
C HIS A 424 -3.75 -43.31 4.79
N LEU A 425 -4.31 -42.10 4.62
CA LEU A 425 -4.52 -41.49 3.31
C LEU A 425 -3.18 -41.22 2.61
N VAL A 426 -2.23 -40.64 3.32
CA VAL A 426 -0.90 -40.29 2.80
C VAL A 426 -0.13 -41.54 2.41
N LEU A 427 -0.06 -42.54 3.30
CA LEU A 427 0.70 -43.77 3.03
C LEU A 427 0.09 -44.57 1.86
N LYS A 428 -1.25 -44.58 1.72
CA LYS A 428 -1.93 -45.30 0.64
C LYS A 428 -1.88 -44.57 -0.71
N TYR A 429 -2.06 -43.25 -0.72
CA TYR A 429 -2.25 -42.46 -1.94
C TYR A 429 -1.13 -41.45 -2.22
N TRP A 430 0.08 -41.67 -1.70
CA TRP A 430 1.22 -40.75 -1.83
C TRP A 430 1.50 -40.28 -3.28
N LYS A 431 1.30 -41.15 -4.29
CA LYS A 431 1.48 -40.79 -5.71
C LYS A 431 0.52 -39.68 -6.18
N ILE A 432 -0.71 -39.67 -5.66
CA ILE A 432 -1.72 -38.65 -5.99
C ILE A 432 -1.26 -37.30 -5.46
N PHE A 433 -0.70 -37.25 -4.24
CA PHE A 433 -0.18 -36.01 -3.68
C PHE A 433 1.07 -35.49 -4.41
N CYS A 434 1.92 -36.38 -4.94
CA CYS A 434 3.00 -35.97 -5.84
C CYS A 434 2.45 -35.38 -7.16
N ALA A 435 1.40 -35.98 -7.73
CA ALA A 435 0.74 -35.45 -8.94
C ALA A 435 0.05 -34.10 -8.68
N LEU A 436 -0.60 -33.94 -7.52
CA LEU A 436 -1.19 -32.68 -7.09
C LEU A 436 -0.13 -31.58 -6.98
N PHE A 437 1.04 -31.88 -6.42
CA PHE A 437 2.14 -30.91 -6.35
C PHE A 437 2.60 -30.46 -7.74
N LEU A 438 2.72 -31.37 -8.71
CA LEU A 438 3.03 -31.02 -10.10
C LEU A 438 1.93 -30.17 -10.76
N LEU A 439 0.66 -30.46 -10.44
CA LEU A 439 -0.47 -29.67 -10.92
C LEU A 439 -0.44 -28.24 -10.38
N ILE A 440 -0.07 -28.05 -9.12
CA ILE A 440 0.08 -26.72 -8.51
C ILE A 440 1.23 -25.93 -9.19
N ILE A 441 2.36 -26.59 -9.47
CA ILE A 441 3.46 -25.97 -10.23
C ILE A 441 3.01 -25.55 -11.62
N ALA A 442 2.26 -26.41 -12.33
CA ALA A 442 1.73 -26.10 -13.65
C ALA A 442 0.73 -24.94 -13.61
N GLY A 443 -0.17 -24.93 -12.62
CA GLY A 443 -1.12 -23.83 -12.40
C GLY A 443 -0.39 -22.50 -12.19
N TYR A 444 0.60 -22.47 -11.29
CA TYR A 444 1.42 -21.29 -11.05
C TYR A 444 2.11 -20.76 -12.31
N ALA A 445 2.70 -21.66 -13.11
CA ALA A 445 3.39 -21.27 -14.34
C ALA A 445 2.45 -20.61 -15.37
N LEU A 446 1.16 -21.01 -15.38
CA LEU A 446 0.14 -20.45 -16.27
C LEU A 446 -0.44 -19.13 -15.74
N THR A 447 -0.59 -18.98 -14.43
CA THR A 447 -1.33 -17.85 -13.83
C THR A 447 -0.47 -16.68 -13.40
N LYS A 448 0.82 -16.88 -13.08
CA LYS A 448 1.66 -15.86 -12.42
C LYS A 448 1.76 -14.50 -13.15
N ASP A 449 1.70 -14.52 -14.49
CA ASP A 449 1.88 -13.31 -15.32
C ASP A 449 0.55 -12.58 -15.61
N HIS A 450 -0.58 -13.11 -15.14
CA HIS A 450 -1.93 -12.59 -15.41
C HIS A 450 -2.62 -12.03 -14.16
N ILE A 451 -1.90 -11.87 -13.05
CA ILE A 451 -2.46 -11.30 -11.81
C ILE A 451 -2.50 -9.77 -11.96
N PRO A 452 -3.65 -9.12 -11.73
CA PRO A 452 -3.75 -7.67 -11.87
C PRO A 452 -2.94 -6.94 -10.80
N ILE A 453 -2.59 -5.69 -11.07
CA ILE A 453 -1.93 -4.80 -10.11
C ILE A 453 -2.87 -3.64 -9.86
N ASN A 454 -2.96 -3.21 -8.61
CA ASN A 454 -3.80 -2.10 -8.20
C ASN A 454 -2.96 -1.16 -7.32
N THR A 455 -2.88 0.10 -7.73
CA THR A 455 -2.32 1.21 -6.94
C THR A 455 -3.36 2.30 -6.68
N ASN A 456 -4.59 2.13 -7.17
CA ASN A 456 -5.66 3.11 -7.02
C ASN A 456 -6.24 3.03 -5.60
N TYR A 457 -5.94 4.04 -4.79
CA TYR A 457 -6.39 4.16 -3.40
C TYR A 457 -7.91 4.30 -3.25
N MET A 458 -8.60 4.94 -4.20
CA MET A 458 -10.05 5.06 -4.21
C MET A 458 -10.74 3.70 -4.29
N SER A 459 -10.13 2.76 -5.03
CA SER A 459 -10.66 1.39 -5.14
C SER A 459 -10.60 0.60 -3.83
N TYR A 460 -9.78 1.03 -2.87
CA TYR A 460 -9.62 0.35 -1.59
C TYR A 460 -10.71 0.69 -0.59
N MET A 461 -11.38 1.82 -0.78
CA MET A 461 -12.46 2.29 0.08
C MET A 461 -13.76 1.47 -0.13
N PRO A 462 -14.64 1.42 0.89
CA PRO A 462 -15.94 0.79 0.72
C PRO A 462 -16.77 1.48 -0.38
N LYS A 463 -17.23 0.72 -1.39
CA LYS A 463 -18.04 1.26 -2.52
C LYS A 463 -19.34 1.99 -2.12
N ARG A 464 -19.83 1.78 -0.90
CA ARG A 464 -21.05 2.43 -0.36
C ARG A 464 -20.75 3.70 0.44
N ASP A 465 -19.48 4.06 0.58
CA ASP A 465 -19.09 5.27 1.29
C ASP A 465 -19.56 6.52 0.53
N PRO A 466 -20.12 7.53 1.20
CA PRO A 466 -20.55 8.77 0.55
C PRO A 466 -19.41 9.49 -0.18
N PHE A 467 -18.20 9.51 0.39
CA PHE A 467 -17.04 10.13 -0.26
C PHE A 467 -16.67 9.40 -1.54
N SER A 468 -16.65 8.07 -1.53
CA SER A 468 -16.37 7.28 -2.75
C SER A 468 -17.41 7.49 -3.86
N GLN A 469 -18.69 7.70 -3.52
CA GLN A 469 -19.73 8.02 -4.51
C GLN A 469 -19.61 9.45 -5.03
N SER A 470 -19.34 10.41 -4.13
CA SER A 470 -19.08 11.81 -4.46
C SER A 470 -17.90 11.94 -5.42
N SER A 471 -16.76 11.32 -5.07
CA SER A 471 -15.56 11.29 -5.91
C SER A 471 -15.85 10.63 -7.26
N GLN A 472 -16.52 9.48 -7.33
CA GLN A 472 -16.88 8.86 -8.63
C GLN A 472 -17.77 9.76 -9.51
N HIS A 473 -18.71 10.49 -8.90
CA HIS A 473 -19.56 11.43 -9.61
C HIS A 473 -18.75 12.62 -10.13
N PHE A 474 -17.94 13.21 -9.25
CA PHE A 474 -16.99 14.28 -9.55
C PHE A 474 -16.12 13.93 -10.76
N SER A 475 -15.50 12.74 -10.76
CA SER A 475 -14.60 12.31 -11.83
C SER A 475 -15.28 12.17 -13.19
N ARG A 476 -16.53 11.70 -13.22
CA ARG A 476 -17.28 11.53 -14.46
C ARG A 476 -17.66 12.86 -15.11
N GLN A 477 -17.96 13.86 -14.28
CA GLN A 477 -18.37 15.19 -14.75
C GLN A 477 -17.18 16.08 -15.12
N MET A 478 -16.07 15.95 -14.40
CA MET A 478 -14.89 16.81 -14.53
C MET A 478 -13.76 16.21 -15.38
N GLY A 479 -13.92 14.99 -15.89
CA GLY A 479 -12.99 14.39 -16.85
C GLY A 479 -11.62 13.95 -16.30
N GLY A 480 -11.47 13.86 -14.97
CA GLY A 480 -10.26 13.44 -14.25
C GLY A 480 -10.10 14.18 -12.91
N GLU A 481 -9.21 13.70 -12.02
CA GLU A 481 -8.90 14.38 -10.74
C GLU A 481 -7.42 14.82 -10.65
N THR A 482 -6.48 14.03 -11.18
CA THR A 482 -5.04 14.30 -11.11
C THR A 482 -4.39 14.28 -12.50
N PRO A 483 -3.89 15.41 -13.03
CA PRO A 483 -3.33 15.44 -14.37
C PRO A 483 -1.97 14.74 -14.47
N TYR A 484 -1.67 14.22 -15.66
CA TYR A 484 -0.31 13.88 -16.07
C TYR A 484 0.42 15.18 -16.46
N ILE A 485 1.59 15.42 -15.90
CA ILE A 485 2.28 16.72 -16.05
C ILE A 485 3.55 16.53 -16.88
N LEU A 486 3.73 17.35 -17.91
CA LEU A 486 4.95 17.42 -18.71
C LEU A 486 5.55 18.82 -18.61
N THR A 487 6.79 18.91 -18.18
CA THR A 487 7.55 20.17 -18.22
C THR A 487 8.58 20.07 -19.34
N ILE A 488 8.56 21.02 -20.26
CA ILE A 488 9.47 21.09 -21.40
C ILE A 488 10.38 22.30 -21.21
N GLU A 489 11.68 22.06 -21.15
CA GLU A 489 12.72 23.08 -20.98
C GLU A 489 13.50 23.26 -22.29
N ALA A 490 13.88 24.51 -22.55
CA ALA A 490 14.66 24.89 -23.72
C ALA A 490 16.07 24.29 -23.67
N PRO A 491 16.69 24.03 -24.84
CA PRO A 491 18.09 23.62 -24.91
C PRO A 491 18.98 24.64 -24.19
N GLU A 492 19.84 24.17 -23.28
CA GLU A 492 20.77 25.01 -22.51
C GLU A 492 20.10 26.19 -21.74
N GLY A 493 18.78 26.13 -21.50
CA GLY A 493 18.04 27.20 -20.83
C GLY A 493 17.88 28.48 -21.67
N GLU A 494 17.82 28.36 -23.02
CA GLU A 494 17.63 29.51 -23.91
C GLU A 494 16.37 30.33 -23.54
N ALA A 495 16.55 31.59 -23.18
CA ALA A 495 15.46 32.49 -22.85
C ALA A 495 14.59 32.80 -24.08
N GLN A 496 13.29 32.98 -23.86
CA GLN A 496 12.28 33.25 -24.88
C GLN A 496 12.12 32.16 -25.95
N PHE A 497 12.72 30.99 -25.75
CA PHE A 497 12.69 29.89 -26.72
C PHE A 497 11.26 29.50 -27.11
N PHE A 498 10.36 29.33 -26.15
CA PHE A 498 8.94 28.97 -26.42
C PHE A 498 8.07 30.17 -26.83
N LEU A 499 8.63 31.37 -26.87
CA LEU A 499 7.96 32.56 -27.45
C LEU A 499 8.19 32.68 -28.96
N GLN A 500 9.02 31.81 -29.54
CA GLN A 500 9.26 31.73 -30.97
C GLN A 500 8.19 30.87 -31.65
N SER A 501 7.68 31.35 -32.79
CA SER A 501 6.56 30.71 -33.50
C SER A 501 6.88 29.28 -33.95
N GLU A 502 8.11 29.02 -34.37
CA GLU A 502 8.54 27.70 -34.81
C GLU A 502 8.43 26.68 -33.67
N ASN A 503 9.04 26.99 -32.52
CA ASN A 503 9.07 26.12 -31.35
C ASN A 503 7.67 25.89 -30.77
N LEU A 504 6.86 26.96 -30.64
CA LEU A 504 5.51 26.84 -30.08
C LEU A 504 4.57 26.09 -31.03
N THR A 505 4.77 26.19 -32.35
CA THR A 505 4.01 25.41 -33.34
C THR A 505 4.32 23.93 -33.23
N GLN A 506 5.58 23.55 -32.99
CA GLN A 506 5.98 22.17 -32.73
C GLN A 506 5.34 21.62 -31.44
N VAL A 507 5.32 22.42 -30.37
CA VAL A 507 4.62 22.06 -29.12
C VAL A 507 3.12 21.89 -29.35
N ASN A 508 2.46 22.81 -30.06
CA ASN A 508 1.03 22.68 -30.40
C ASN A 508 0.74 21.46 -31.28
N ALA A 509 1.63 21.11 -32.20
CA ALA A 509 1.52 19.90 -33.01
C ALA A 509 1.68 18.62 -32.17
N TYR A 510 2.59 18.64 -31.20
CA TYR A 510 2.78 17.57 -30.22
C TYR A 510 1.51 17.35 -29.37
N GLU A 511 0.94 18.42 -28.82
CA GLU A 511 -0.32 18.38 -28.06
C GLU A 511 -1.48 17.83 -28.90
N SER A 512 -1.64 18.35 -30.12
CA SER A 512 -2.69 17.90 -31.04
C SER A 512 -2.54 16.42 -31.40
N ALA A 513 -1.31 15.94 -31.54
CA ALA A 513 -1.03 14.53 -31.82
C ALA A 513 -1.33 13.62 -30.61
N ILE A 514 -1.04 14.08 -29.39
CA ILE A 514 -1.42 13.36 -28.16
C ILE A 514 -2.94 13.20 -28.09
N ALA A 515 -3.68 14.31 -28.22
CA ALA A 515 -5.14 14.29 -28.16
C ALA A 515 -5.78 13.40 -29.24
N ALA A 516 -5.16 13.33 -30.43
CA ALA A 516 -5.65 12.49 -31.52
C ALA A 516 -5.34 10.99 -31.36
N GLN A 517 -4.23 10.64 -30.69
CA GLN A 517 -3.74 9.25 -30.59
C GLN A 517 -4.08 8.58 -29.26
N CYS A 518 -4.33 9.36 -28.19
CA CYS A 518 -4.60 8.83 -26.86
C CYS A 518 -6.02 9.20 -26.42
N PRO A 519 -7.00 8.27 -26.49
CA PRO A 519 -8.38 8.53 -26.06
C PRO A 519 -8.52 8.70 -24.54
N ASP A 520 -7.48 8.35 -23.76
CA ASP A 520 -7.47 8.54 -22.32
C ASP A 520 -7.19 9.99 -21.91
N VAL A 521 -6.63 10.81 -22.82
CA VAL A 521 -6.41 12.23 -22.58
C VAL A 521 -7.70 12.95 -22.93
N THR A 522 -8.43 13.38 -21.90
CA THR A 522 -9.69 14.11 -22.05
C THR A 522 -9.44 15.57 -22.40
N ARG A 523 -8.37 16.15 -21.85
CA ARG A 523 -8.06 17.57 -22.02
C ARG A 523 -6.59 17.89 -21.89
N ILE A 524 -6.17 18.95 -22.57
CA ILE A 524 -4.81 19.49 -22.52
C ILE A 524 -4.88 20.96 -22.10
N LEU A 525 -4.13 21.32 -21.06
CA LEU A 525 -3.93 22.71 -20.64
C LEU A 525 -2.45 23.05 -20.78
N SER A 526 -2.15 24.05 -21.61
CA SER A 526 -0.77 24.45 -21.91
C SER A 526 -0.70 25.89 -22.41
N PHE A 527 0.51 26.45 -22.44
CA PHE A 527 0.73 27.79 -22.97
C PHE A 527 0.33 27.89 -24.44
N ALA A 528 0.64 26.86 -25.23
CA ALA A 528 0.29 26.78 -26.65
C ALA A 528 -1.24 26.79 -26.85
N SER A 529 -1.98 26.06 -26.01
CA SER A 529 -3.44 26.03 -26.02
C SER A 529 -4.06 27.41 -25.73
N TYR A 530 -3.54 28.14 -24.74
CA TYR A 530 -3.97 29.52 -24.46
C TYR A 530 -3.66 30.48 -25.61
N VAL A 531 -2.46 30.39 -26.21
CA VAL A 531 -2.09 31.24 -27.35
C VAL A 531 -2.96 30.93 -28.58
N SER A 532 -3.26 29.66 -28.83
CA SER A 532 -4.16 29.22 -29.90
C SER A 532 -5.58 29.77 -29.71
N PHE A 533 -6.12 29.68 -28.48
CA PHE A 533 -7.42 30.27 -28.14
C PHE A 533 -7.42 31.80 -28.32
N ALA A 534 -6.39 32.48 -27.83
CA ALA A 534 -6.23 33.93 -28.00
C ALA A 534 -6.18 34.33 -29.48
N ASN A 535 -5.51 33.53 -30.32
CA ASN A 535 -5.46 33.75 -31.75
C ASN A 535 -6.85 33.58 -32.38
N GLN A 536 -7.60 32.53 -32.02
CA GLN A 536 -8.96 32.31 -32.51
C GLN A 536 -9.87 33.50 -32.19
N VAL A 537 -9.82 34.03 -30.97
CA VAL A 537 -10.59 35.22 -30.59
C VAL A 537 -10.15 36.47 -31.37
N TYR A 538 -8.84 36.65 -31.58
CA TYR A 538 -8.32 37.84 -32.23
C TYR A 538 -8.48 37.84 -33.76
N SER A 539 -8.10 36.76 -34.42
CA SER A 539 -8.00 36.63 -35.88
C SER A 539 -9.14 35.82 -36.50
N GLY A 540 -9.89 35.04 -35.71
CA GLY A 540 -10.86 34.07 -36.20
C GLY A 540 -10.25 32.76 -36.71
N GLN A 541 -8.92 32.61 -36.64
CA GLN A 541 -8.19 31.41 -37.05
C GLN A 541 -7.68 30.65 -35.82
N ALA A 542 -7.96 29.35 -35.77
CA ALA A 542 -7.41 28.47 -34.74
C ALA A 542 -5.92 28.14 -35.01
N GLY A 543 -5.14 27.92 -33.95
CA GLY A 543 -3.72 27.55 -34.03
C GLY A 543 -2.77 28.67 -33.64
N ILE A 544 -1.46 28.38 -33.70
CA ILE A 544 -0.41 29.34 -33.34
C ILE A 544 -0.23 30.39 -34.45
N PRO A 545 -0.15 31.69 -34.13
CA PRO A 545 0.02 32.74 -35.14
C PRO A 545 1.35 32.62 -35.91
N GLU A 546 1.30 32.65 -37.25
CA GLU A 546 2.51 32.60 -38.10
C GLU A 546 3.40 33.85 -37.97
N THR A 547 2.82 35.01 -37.61
CA THR A 547 3.55 36.27 -37.51
C THR A 547 4.11 36.46 -36.10
N SER A 548 5.43 36.59 -35.98
CA SER A 548 6.13 36.77 -34.70
C SER A 548 5.61 37.98 -33.88
N GLY A 549 5.14 39.04 -34.56
CA GLY A 549 4.57 40.20 -33.88
C GLY A 549 3.24 39.90 -33.16
N LEU A 550 2.34 39.15 -33.82
CA LEU A 550 1.06 38.77 -33.22
C LEU A 550 1.29 37.74 -32.11
N LEU A 551 2.15 36.74 -32.35
CA LEU A 551 2.53 35.77 -31.32
C LEU A 551 3.07 36.46 -30.06
N ASN A 552 4.06 37.35 -30.19
CA ASN A 552 4.62 38.06 -29.05
C ASN A 552 3.58 38.88 -28.27
N LEU A 553 2.61 39.49 -28.97
CA LEU A 553 1.53 40.21 -28.33
C LEU A 553 0.65 39.26 -27.51
N LEU A 554 0.16 38.18 -28.12
CA LEU A 554 -0.70 37.20 -27.45
C LEU A 554 0.02 36.52 -26.29
N SER A 555 1.27 36.09 -26.50
CA SER A 555 2.11 35.48 -25.48
C SER A 555 2.30 36.36 -24.24
N ARG A 556 2.58 37.66 -24.43
CA ARG A 556 2.71 38.61 -23.32
C ARG A 556 1.38 38.81 -22.58
N MET A 557 0.25 38.82 -23.30
CA MET A 557 -1.06 38.90 -22.67
C MET A 557 -1.34 37.66 -21.82
N ILE A 558 -1.07 36.46 -22.34
CA ILE A 558 -1.23 35.21 -21.59
C ILE A 558 -0.31 35.16 -20.37
N MET A 559 0.96 35.58 -20.50
CA MET A 559 1.88 35.66 -19.35
C MET A 559 1.38 36.63 -18.26
N LEU A 560 0.77 37.76 -18.64
CA LEU A 560 0.19 38.70 -17.68
C LEU A 560 -1.04 38.11 -16.98
N ILE A 561 -1.89 37.39 -17.72
CA ILE A 561 -3.08 36.71 -17.16
C ILE A 561 -2.65 35.57 -16.24
N SER A 562 -1.69 34.74 -16.67
CA SER A 562 -1.17 33.60 -15.91
C SER A 562 -0.54 34.03 -14.58
N ARG A 563 0.11 35.20 -14.53
CA ARG A 563 0.63 35.78 -13.28
C ARG A 563 -0.45 36.23 -12.31
N GLN A 564 -1.63 36.59 -12.81
CA GLN A 564 -2.77 36.96 -11.97
C GLN A 564 -3.50 35.72 -11.42
N SER A 565 -3.45 34.59 -12.12
CA SER A 565 -4.10 33.32 -11.76
C SER A 565 -3.17 32.30 -11.07
N GLN A 566 -2.06 32.75 -10.49
CA GLN A 566 -0.94 31.90 -10.03
C GLN A 566 -1.26 30.95 -8.86
N GLN A 567 -2.45 31.04 -8.25
CA GLN A 567 -2.75 30.35 -6.99
C GLN A 567 -2.88 28.82 -7.11
N ASP A 568 -3.30 28.26 -8.26
CA ASP A 568 -3.54 26.80 -8.39
C ASP A 568 -3.03 26.13 -9.70
N ILE A 569 -2.83 26.86 -10.80
CA ILE A 569 -2.51 26.24 -12.12
C ILE A 569 -1.00 25.95 -12.30
N GLY A 570 -0.16 26.40 -11.38
CA GLY A 570 1.29 26.45 -11.58
C GLY A 570 1.67 27.36 -12.76
N ASP A 571 2.97 27.58 -12.95
CA ASP A 571 3.44 28.35 -14.11
C ASP A 571 3.29 27.49 -15.38
N ILE A 572 2.24 27.75 -16.17
CA ILE A 572 2.04 27.16 -17.50
C ILE A 572 3.20 27.53 -18.43
N ILE A 573 3.81 28.69 -18.19
CA ILE A 573 5.09 29.11 -18.77
C ILE A 573 5.87 29.89 -17.71
N ASN A 574 7.18 29.69 -17.65
CA ASN A 574 8.03 30.46 -16.76
C ASN A 574 8.22 31.91 -17.26
N ALA A 575 8.69 32.79 -16.37
CA ALA A 575 8.74 34.24 -16.61
C ALA A 575 9.57 34.67 -17.83
N ASP A 576 10.63 33.92 -18.16
CA ASP A 576 11.54 34.18 -19.27
C ASP A 576 11.20 33.37 -20.54
N GLY A 577 10.24 32.45 -20.49
CA GLY A 577 9.79 31.64 -21.61
C GLY A 577 10.78 30.54 -22.04
N SER A 578 11.69 30.15 -21.14
CA SER A 578 12.63 29.03 -21.33
C SER A 578 12.04 27.68 -20.94
N ALA A 579 10.90 27.64 -20.23
CA ALA A 579 10.20 26.41 -19.88
C ALA A 579 8.68 26.58 -19.93
N LEU A 580 7.98 25.55 -20.41
CA LEU A 580 6.52 25.48 -20.37
C LEU A 580 6.04 24.16 -19.77
N THR A 581 4.83 24.17 -19.23
CA THR A 581 4.18 23.00 -18.64
C THR A 581 2.91 22.66 -19.39
N ILE A 582 2.72 21.37 -19.68
CA ILE A 582 1.54 20.79 -20.29
C ILE A 582 0.87 19.89 -19.25
N TYR A 583 -0.39 20.17 -18.93
CA TYR A 583 -1.23 19.34 -18.08
C TYR A 583 -2.16 18.50 -18.96
N LEU A 584 -2.06 17.19 -18.86
CA LEU A 584 -2.95 16.25 -19.54
C LEU A 584 -3.95 15.70 -18.53
N GLN A 585 -5.20 16.14 -18.62
CA GLN A 585 -6.28 15.56 -17.84
C GLN A 585 -6.56 14.16 -18.39
N ASN A 586 -6.65 13.17 -17.51
CA ASN A 586 -6.79 11.78 -17.89
C ASN A 586 -8.00 11.08 -17.25
N TYR A 587 -8.61 10.20 -18.04
CA TYR A 587 -9.67 9.30 -17.62
C TYR A 587 -9.56 8.00 -18.42
N ASP A 588 -9.60 6.84 -17.76
CA ASP A 588 -9.41 5.57 -18.47
C ASP A 588 -10.60 5.28 -19.40
N SER A 589 -10.36 5.35 -20.70
CA SER A 589 -11.36 5.09 -21.73
C SER A 589 -11.81 3.62 -21.78
N GLU A 590 -10.96 2.67 -21.39
CA GLU A 590 -11.23 1.23 -21.38
C GLU A 590 -11.93 0.78 -20.10
N GLU A 591 -11.35 1.09 -18.95
CA GLU A 591 -11.87 0.63 -17.65
C GLU A 591 -12.94 1.56 -17.07
N GLN A 592 -13.07 2.79 -17.58
CA GLN A 592 -13.98 3.81 -17.05
C GLN A 592 -13.71 4.10 -15.57
N THR A 593 -12.43 4.19 -15.22
CA THR A 593 -11.90 4.41 -13.87
C THR A 593 -10.85 5.52 -13.83
N LEU A 594 -10.64 6.08 -12.64
CA LEU A 594 -9.56 7.03 -12.37
C LEU A 594 -8.25 6.33 -12.04
N SER A 595 -7.14 7.07 -12.19
CA SER A 595 -5.79 6.69 -11.73
C SER A 595 -5.45 5.23 -12.06
N SER A 596 -5.86 4.78 -13.24
CA SER A 596 -5.60 3.43 -13.68
C SER A 596 -4.16 3.36 -14.22
N ILE A 597 -3.49 2.26 -13.89
CA ILE A 597 -2.15 1.97 -14.40
C ILE A 597 -2.22 1.78 -15.93
N GLY A 598 -3.32 1.24 -16.45
CA GLY A 598 -3.53 1.05 -17.89
C GLY A 598 -3.52 2.38 -18.66
N SER A 599 -4.35 3.33 -18.23
CA SER A 599 -4.42 4.68 -18.81
C SER A 599 -3.07 5.39 -18.72
N ALA A 600 -2.47 5.44 -17.54
CA ALA A 600 -1.19 6.11 -17.36
C ALA A 600 -0.11 5.52 -18.29
N LYS A 601 -0.08 4.19 -18.47
CA LYS A 601 0.90 3.52 -19.34
C LYS A 601 0.66 3.82 -20.81
N ARG A 602 -0.60 3.90 -21.24
CA ARG A 602 -0.96 4.30 -22.61
C ARG A 602 -0.59 5.76 -22.87
N ILE A 603 -0.86 6.66 -21.93
CA ILE A 603 -0.47 8.08 -22.00
C ILE A 603 1.05 8.21 -22.11
N GLU A 604 1.81 7.57 -21.21
CA GLU A 604 3.27 7.60 -21.22
C GLU A 604 3.83 7.05 -22.54
N ALA A 605 3.31 5.92 -23.03
CA ALA A 605 3.72 5.35 -24.32
C ALA A 605 3.47 6.31 -25.49
N THR A 606 2.30 6.98 -25.54
CA THR A 606 1.98 7.97 -26.57
C THR A 606 2.89 9.19 -26.47
N VAL A 607 3.03 9.78 -25.28
CA VAL A 607 3.91 10.92 -24.97
C VAL A 607 5.34 10.66 -25.45
N LEU A 608 5.89 9.49 -25.13
CA LEU A 608 7.25 9.10 -25.51
C LEU A 608 7.40 8.84 -27.01
N SER A 609 6.39 8.26 -27.66
CA SER A 609 6.41 8.01 -29.10
C SER A 609 6.42 9.29 -29.94
N LEU A 610 5.90 10.38 -29.39
CA LEU A 610 5.72 11.67 -30.06
C LEU A 610 6.83 12.69 -29.74
N LEU A 611 7.80 12.36 -28.86
CA LEU A 611 8.96 13.22 -28.57
C LEU A 611 9.69 13.76 -29.82
N PRO A 612 9.75 13.05 -30.97
CA PRO A 612 10.34 13.60 -32.19
C PRO A 612 9.61 14.84 -32.78
N LEU A 613 8.38 15.12 -32.37
CA LEU A 613 7.64 16.32 -32.78
C LEU A 613 8.08 17.57 -32.03
N LEU A 614 8.71 17.42 -30.86
CA LEU A 614 9.21 18.52 -30.06
C LEU A 614 10.51 19.11 -30.64
N PRO A 615 10.84 20.37 -30.32
CA PRO A 615 12.08 20.99 -30.76
C PRO A 615 13.31 20.19 -30.31
N ALA A 616 14.30 20.07 -31.19
CA ALA A 616 15.51 19.29 -30.93
C ALA A 616 16.32 19.87 -29.77
N GLY A 617 16.81 19.01 -28.88
CA GLY A 617 17.62 19.39 -27.71
C GLY A 617 16.82 19.92 -26.53
N THR A 618 15.47 19.90 -26.60
CA THR A 618 14.63 20.22 -25.44
C THR A 618 14.69 19.11 -24.40
N THR A 619 14.54 19.48 -23.14
CA THR A 619 14.48 18.52 -22.03
C THR A 619 13.03 18.35 -21.62
N VAL A 620 12.52 17.11 -21.61
CA VAL A 620 11.12 16.80 -21.26
C VAL A 620 11.10 16.01 -19.95
N THR A 621 10.47 16.59 -18.94
CA THR A 621 10.34 15.99 -17.61
C THR A 621 8.90 15.54 -17.39
N LEU A 622 8.70 14.23 -17.15
CA LEU A 622 7.40 13.66 -16.85
C LEU A 622 7.17 13.59 -15.34
N SER A 623 5.99 14.03 -14.90
CA SER A 623 5.57 14.08 -13.51
C SER A 623 4.05 13.97 -13.37
N GLY A 624 3.51 14.25 -12.18
CA GLY A 624 2.10 14.05 -11.84
C GLY A 624 1.84 12.67 -11.24
N GLU A 625 0.74 12.56 -10.49
CA GLU A 625 0.37 11.33 -9.77
C GLU A 625 0.26 10.10 -10.69
N PRO A 626 -0.34 10.17 -11.90
CA PRO A 626 -0.41 9.02 -12.79
C PRO A 626 0.96 8.45 -13.17
N HIS A 627 1.96 9.30 -13.44
CA HIS A 627 3.33 8.89 -13.75
C HIS A 627 4.01 8.21 -12.54
N VAL A 628 3.86 8.80 -11.35
CA VAL A 628 4.41 8.25 -10.11
C VAL A 628 3.76 6.89 -9.79
N SER A 629 2.45 6.77 -9.97
CA SER A 629 1.70 5.53 -9.75
C SER A 629 2.14 4.38 -10.66
N LEU A 630 2.49 4.65 -11.93
CA LEU A 630 3.08 3.63 -12.83
C LEU A 630 4.40 3.08 -12.29
N TYR A 631 5.32 3.99 -11.96
CA TYR A 631 6.64 3.60 -11.48
C TYR A 631 6.55 2.89 -10.12
N PHE A 632 5.63 3.34 -9.27
CA PHE A 632 5.33 2.69 -8.01
C PHE A 632 4.80 1.27 -8.22
N SER A 633 3.88 1.06 -9.17
CA SER A 633 3.39 -0.28 -9.55
C SER A 633 4.53 -1.21 -9.98
N ASP A 634 5.43 -0.75 -10.85
CA ASP A 634 6.60 -1.52 -11.26
C ASP A 634 7.53 -1.85 -10.09
N THR A 635 7.71 -0.89 -9.18
CA THR A 635 8.50 -1.07 -7.96
C THR A 635 7.87 -2.10 -7.02
N LEU A 636 6.55 -2.06 -6.83
CA LEU A 636 5.81 -3.05 -6.04
C LEU A 636 5.97 -4.46 -6.61
N MET A 637 5.94 -4.62 -7.94
CA MET A 637 6.17 -5.91 -8.59
C MET A 637 7.61 -6.41 -8.41
N ALA A 638 8.58 -5.52 -8.56
CA ALA A 638 9.98 -5.84 -8.31
C ALA A 638 10.21 -6.24 -6.84
N ASP A 639 9.60 -5.52 -5.90
CA ASP A 639 9.69 -5.79 -4.47
C ASP A 639 9.02 -7.12 -4.09
N GLN A 640 7.86 -7.43 -4.67
CA GLN A 640 7.17 -8.71 -4.53
C GLN A 640 8.07 -9.87 -4.97
N ALA A 641 8.60 -9.80 -6.20
CA ALA A 641 9.45 -10.87 -6.74
C ALA A 641 10.76 -11.00 -5.94
N ARG A 642 11.44 -9.88 -5.65
CA ARG A 642 12.72 -9.84 -4.96
C ARG A 642 12.61 -10.36 -3.53
N SER A 643 11.65 -9.85 -2.75
CA SER A 643 11.46 -10.26 -1.36
C SER A 643 11.06 -11.73 -1.23
N THR A 644 10.27 -12.26 -2.18
CA THR A 644 9.88 -13.67 -2.22
C THR A 644 11.09 -14.58 -2.46
N TRP A 645 11.87 -14.31 -3.52
CA TRP A 645 13.05 -15.14 -3.84
C TRP A 645 14.13 -15.06 -2.76
N ILE A 646 14.38 -13.87 -2.23
CA ILE A 646 15.30 -13.69 -1.10
C ILE A 646 14.79 -14.45 0.12
N SER A 647 13.48 -14.41 0.43
CA SER A 647 12.90 -15.18 1.54
C SER A 647 13.17 -16.68 1.38
N TYR A 648 12.94 -17.25 0.19
CA TYR A 648 13.24 -18.65 -0.09
C TYR A 648 14.71 -19.00 0.12
N ILE A 649 15.62 -18.17 -0.40
CA ILE A 649 17.06 -18.40 -0.29
C ILE A 649 17.51 -18.33 1.18
N LEU A 650 17.08 -17.29 1.90
CA LEU A 650 17.50 -17.08 3.28
C LEU A 650 16.90 -18.15 4.21
N VAL A 651 15.63 -18.51 4.04
CA VAL A 651 15.00 -19.59 4.81
C VAL A 651 15.66 -20.93 4.49
N PHE A 652 15.93 -21.22 3.22
CA PHE A 652 16.67 -22.42 2.83
C PHE A 652 18.04 -22.49 3.51
N LEU A 653 18.80 -21.39 3.48
CA LEU A 653 20.12 -21.31 4.12
C LEU A 653 20.02 -21.52 5.63
N ALA A 654 19.04 -20.89 6.29
CA ALA A 654 18.80 -21.04 7.72
C ALA A 654 18.50 -22.50 8.09
N VAL A 655 17.61 -23.16 7.34
CA VAL A 655 17.28 -24.57 7.54
C VAL A 655 18.48 -25.47 7.22
N PHE A 656 19.20 -25.20 6.14
CA PHE A 656 20.41 -25.94 5.77
C PHE A 656 21.47 -25.89 6.88
N ILE A 657 21.73 -24.71 7.45
CA ILE A 657 22.65 -24.53 8.58
C ILE A 657 22.15 -25.27 9.83
N ALA A 658 20.85 -25.17 10.13
CA ALA A 658 20.25 -25.80 11.31
C ALA A 658 20.29 -27.33 11.27
N PHE A 659 19.97 -27.92 10.11
CA PHE A 659 19.92 -29.37 9.94
C PHE A 659 21.25 -29.98 9.49
N ARG A 660 22.17 -29.17 8.92
CA ARG A 660 23.41 -29.61 8.25
C ARG A 660 23.16 -30.72 7.23
N SER A 661 22.05 -30.61 6.50
CA SER A 661 21.60 -31.62 5.54
C SER A 661 20.85 -30.96 4.40
N LEU A 662 21.39 -31.12 3.19
CA LEU A 662 20.81 -30.58 1.97
C LEU A 662 19.42 -31.17 1.71
N SER A 663 19.25 -32.49 1.91
CA SER A 663 17.97 -33.15 1.68
C SER A 663 16.87 -32.65 2.61
N LEU A 664 17.15 -32.48 3.91
CA LEU A 664 16.16 -31.97 4.86
C LEU A 664 15.81 -30.50 4.57
N ALA A 665 16.79 -29.69 4.16
CA ALA A 665 16.53 -28.32 3.74
C ALA A 665 15.62 -28.26 2.51
N LEU A 666 15.88 -29.10 1.48
CA LEU A 666 15.01 -29.19 0.31
C LEU A 666 13.59 -29.66 0.66
N TYR A 667 13.44 -30.65 1.54
CA TYR A 667 12.11 -31.09 1.99
C TYR A 667 11.34 -29.99 2.73
N SER A 668 12.03 -29.12 3.47
CA SER A 668 11.39 -28.02 4.20
C SER A 668 10.77 -26.95 3.30
N ILE A 669 11.33 -26.75 2.10
CA ILE A 669 10.84 -25.74 1.15
C ILE A 669 9.56 -26.24 0.44
N ILE A 670 9.38 -27.55 0.26
CA ILE A 670 8.27 -28.10 -0.54
C ILE A 670 6.89 -27.60 -0.07
N PRO A 671 6.55 -27.66 1.24
CA PRO A 671 5.26 -27.14 1.71
C PRO A 671 5.06 -25.66 1.43
N VAL A 672 6.14 -24.89 1.57
CA VAL A 672 6.13 -23.45 1.40
C VAL A 672 5.92 -23.06 -0.06
N LEU A 673 6.67 -23.70 -0.98
CA LEU A 673 6.46 -23.52 -2.41
C LEU A 673 5.02 -23.85 -2.80
N CYS A 674 4.48 -24.95 -2.27
CA CYS A 674 3.11 -25.34 -2.52
C CYS A 674 2.12 -24.26 -2.07
N GLY A 675 2.26 -23.74 -0.85
CA GLY A 675 1.34 -22.72 -0.32
C GLY A 675 1.39 -21.40 -1.08
N VAL A 676 2.60 -20.92 -1.40
CA VAL A 676 2.76 -19.68 -2.17
C VAL A 676 2.27 -19.87 -3.61
N MET A 677 2.67 -20.94 -4.31
CA MET A 677 2.26 -21.20 -5.69
C MET A 677 0.75 -21.39 -5.83
N ALA A 678 0.12 -22.12 -4.89
CA ALA A 678 -1.33 -22.25 -4.87
C ALA A 678 -2.04 -20.89 -4.72
N ASN A 679 -1.48 -19.97 -3.93
CA ASN A 679 -2.05 -18.63 -3.77
C ASN A 679 -2.02 -17.80 -5.05
N TYR A 680 -0.96 -17.89 -5.86
CA TYR A 680 -0.95 -17.23 -7.18
C TYR A 680 -2.07 -17.77 -8.10
N VAL A 681 -2.40 -19.06 -8.00
CA VAL A 681 -3.54 -19.63 -8.73
C VAL A 681 -4.86 -19.06 -8.18
N PHE A 682 -5.01 -18.97 -6.86
CA PHE A 682 -6.19 -18.35 -6.25
C PHE A 682 -6.34 -16.87 -6.58
N MET A 683 -5.25 -16.10 -6.58
CA MET A 683 -5.28 -14.69 -6.94
C MET A 683 -5.81 -14.48 -8.36
N TYR A 684 -5.36 -15.31 -9.30
CA TYR A 684 -5.86 -15.30 -10.67
C TYR A 684 -7.34 -15.69 -10.74
N LEU A 685 -7.75 -16.79 -10.09
CA LEU A 685 -9.14 -17.27 -10.13
C LEU A 685 -10.15 -16.31 -9.47
N LEU A 686 -9.74 -15.62 -8.40
CA LEU A 686 -10.58 -14.71 -7.64
C LEU A 686 -10.40 -13.24 -8.06
N ASN A 687 -9.53 -12.97 -9.04
CA ASN A 687 -9.16 -11.63 -9.50
C ASN A 687 -8.70 -10.71 -8.35
N ILE A 688 -7.89 -11.24 -7.44
CA ILE A 688 -7.29 -10.47 -6.33
C ILE A 688 -6.00 -9.84 -6.85
N PRO A 689 -5.89 -8.50 -6.91
CA PRO A 689 -4.71 -7.83 -7.42
C PRO A 689 -3.54 -7.88 -6.43
N PHE A 690 -2.34 -7.66 -6.96
CA PHE A 690 -1.25 -7.14 -6.17
C PHE A 690 -1.49 -5.66 -5.86
N ASP A 691 -1.40 -5.33 -4.58
CA ASP A 691 -1.53 -4.00 -4.00
C ASP A 691 -0.45 -3.81 -2.93
N MET A 692 -0.41 -2.63 -2.33
CA MET A 692 0.57 -2.24 -1.31
C MET A 692 0.67 -3.19 -0.08
N ILE A 693 -0.34 -4.01 0.22
CA ILE A 693 -0.30 -4.97 1.34
C ILE A 693 -0.18 -6.42 0.85
N THR A 694 -0.79 -6.79 -0.27
CA THR A 694 -0.71 -8.15 -0.78
C THR A 694 0.69 -8.48 -1.30
N VAL A 695 1.49 -7.51 -1.77
CA VAL A 695 2.90 -7.75 -2.17
C VAL A 695 3.84 -8.20 -1.03
N ILE A 696 3.37 -8.28 0.22
CA ILE A 696 4.16 -8.90 1.29
C ILE A 696 3.72 -10.33 1.61
N PHE A 697 2.57 -10.80 1.09
CA PHE A 697 1.97 -12.08 1.51
C PHE A 697 2.93 -13.25 1.30
N SER A 698 3.65 -13.28 0.18
CA SER A 698 4.49 -14.42 -0.20
C SER A 698 5.74 -14.50 0.66
N ALA A 699 6.47 -13.40 0.84
CA ALA A 699 7.64 -13.34 1.71
C ALA A 699 7.29 -13.72 3.16
N VAL A 700 6.15 -13.24 3.65
CA VAL A 700 5.61 -13.56 4.97
C VAL A 700 5.19 -15.03 5.06
N ALA A 701 4.47 -15.56 4.08
CA ALA A 701 4.06 -16.96 4.01
C ALA A 701 5.28 -17.91 3.98
N VAL A 702 6.39 -17.51 3.36
CA VAL A 702 7.63 -18.28 3.37
C VAL A 702 8.22 -18.40 4.78
N GLY A 703 8.34 -17.27 5.49
CA GLY A 703 8.90 -17.25 6.85
C GLY A 703 8.03 -17.96 7.89
N THR A 704 6.70 -17.88 7.73
CA THR A 704 5.73 -18.43 8.69
C THR A 704 5.35 -19.88 8.37
N GLY A 705 5.21 -20.24 7.09
CA GLY A 705 4.83 -21.57 6.65
C GLY A 705 5.91 -22.64 6.82
N VAL A 706 7.19 -22.25 6.82
CA VAL A 706 8.31 -23.20 6.98
C VAL A 706 8.34 -23.86 8.38
N ASP A 707 7.77 -23.19 9.39
CA ASP A 707 7.79 -23.67 10.78
C ASP A 707 7.13 -25.05 10.92
N TYR A 708 6.01 -25.28 10.22
CA TYR A 708 5.33 -26.57 10.20
C TYR A 708 6.25 -27.69 9.69
N ALA A 709 7.01 -27.41 8.63
CA ALA A 709 7.97 -28.35 8.08
C ALA A 709 9.14 -28.61 9.04
N ILE A 710 9.65 -27.58 9.73
CA ILE A 710 10.73 -27.71 10.71
C ILE A 710 10.32 -28.60 11.89
N HIS A 711 9.15 -28.34 12.48
CA HIS A 711 8.60 -29.16 13.57
C HIS A 711 8.46 -30.64 13.16
N PHE A 712 7.97 -30.89 11.94
CA PHE A 712 7.84 -32.24 11.39
C PHE A 712 9.21 -32.90 11.15
N LEU A 713 10.12 -32.21 10.46
CA LEU A 713 11.42 -32.75 10.04
C LEU A 713 12.37 -32.99 11.21
N ILE A 714 12.34 -32.19 12.27
CA ILE A 714 13.11 -32.46 13.49
C ILE A 714 12.68 -33.79 14.11
N ARG A 715 11.37 -34.03 14.20
CA ARG A 715 10.83 -35.27 14.78
C ARG A 715 11.14 -36.48 13.90
N TYR A 716 11.02 -36.34 12.59
CA TYR A 716 11.45 -37.36 11.63
C TYR A 716 12.95 -37.66 11.75
N LYS A 717 13.81 -36.63 11.72
CA LYS A 717 15.28 -36.76 11.83
C LYS A 717 15.71 -37.48 13.11
N ASN A 718 15.04 -37.21 14.23
CA ASN A 718 15.35 -37.85 15.50
C ASN A 718 15.04 -39.36 15.54
N LYS A 719 14.30 -39.90 14.56
CA LYS A 719 13.95 -41.32 14.46
C LYS A 719 14.69 -42.07 13.36
N VAL A 720 15.14 -41.36 12.32
CA VAL A 720 15.88 -41.95 11.20
C VAL A 720 17.21 -42.52 11.69
N GLY A 721 17.46 -43.80 11.37
CA GLY A 721 18.73 -44.48 11.65
C GLY A 721 18.85 -45.16 13.02
N LEU A 722 17.79 -45.14 13.85
CA LEU A 722 17.82 -45.78 15.18
C LEU A 722 17.50 -47.28 15.15
N ASP A 723 16.44 -47.71 14.45
CA ASP A 723 15.87 -49.07 14.65
C ASP A 723 15.63 -49.86 13.33
N GLY A 724 16.25 -49.49 12.20
CA GLY A 724 16.10 -50.23 10.93
C GLY A 724 14.70 -50.20 10.27
N ARG A 725 13.76 -49.46 10.85
CA ARG A 725 12.36 -49.31 10.39
C ARG A 725 12.24 -48.68 9.00
N SER A 726 11.17 -49.04 8.28
CA SER A 726 10.91 -48.50 6.95
C SER A 726 10.59 -46.99 7.00
N VAL A 727 10.91 -46.26 5.93
CA VAL A 727 10.63 -44.80 5.85
C VAL A 727 9.12 -44.52 6.00
N GLN A 728 8.27 -45.41 5.49
CA GLN A 728 6.81 -45.28 5.61
C GLN A 728 6.32 -45.42 7.06
N GLU A 729 6.86 -46.37 7.83
CA GLU A 729 6.55 -46.50 9.26
C GLU A 729 6.98 -45.27 10.06
N LEU A 730 8.21 -44.78 9.80
CA LEU A 730 8.75 -43.59 10.48
C LEU A 730 7.92 -42.34 10.18
N LEU A 731 7.49 -42.16 8.92
CA LEU A 731 6.62 -41.06 8.53
C LEU A 731 5.24 -41.18 9.16
N GLY A 732 4.63 -42.36 9.19
CA GLY A 732 3.33 -42.57 9.82
C GLY A 732 3.32 -42.24 11.31
N GLU A 733 4.35 -42.67 12.03
CA GLU A 733 4.53 -42.30 13.44
C GLU A 733 4.78 -40.80 13.63
N THR A 734 5.57 -40.17 12.75
CA THR A 734 5.83 -38.73 12.80
C THR A 734 4.54 -37.92 12.58
N ILE A 735 3.68 -38.34 11.64
CA ILE A 735 2.36 -37.72 11.40
C ILE A 735 1.48 -37.81 12.65
N ARG A 736 1.43 -38.98 13.31
CA ARG A 736 0.63 -39.16 14.54
C ARG A 736 1.07 -38.26 15.68
N GLU A 737 2.36 -38.05 15.85
CA GLU A 737 2.90 -37.21 16.93
C GLU A 737 2.81 -35.71 16.63
N THR A 738 3.14 -35.30 15.41
CA THR A 738 3.29 -33.88 15.04
C THR A 738 2.05 -33.27 14.41
N GLY A 739 1.20 -34.09 13.77
CA GLY A 739 0.05 -33.61 13.02
C GLY A 739 -0.96 -32.86 13.89
N ARG A 740 -1.20 -33.30 15.13
CA ARG A 740 -2.14 -32.62 16.03
C ARG A 740 -1.64 -31.22 16.44
N PRO A 741 -0.42 -31.04 16.98
CA PRO A 741 0.12 -29.71 17.24
C PRO A 741 0.11 -28.79 16.02
N ILE A 742 0.51 -29.30 14.83
CA ILE A 742 0.55 -28.53 13.58
C ILE A 742 -0.86 -28.07 13.19
N ILE A 743 -1.86 -28.96 13.13
CA ILE A 743 -3.24 -28.59 12.75
C ILE A 743 -3.82 -27.55 13.71
N LEU A 744 -3.56 -27.68 15.02
CA LEU A 744 -4.10 -26.76 16.01
C LEU A 744 -3.49 -25.35 15.90
N SER A 745 -2.17 -25.25 15.75
CA SER A 745 -1.52 -23.95 15.57
C SER A 745 -1.93 -23.31 14.25
N SER A 746 -1.97 -24.09 13.16
CA SER A 746 -2.41 -23.59 11.85
C SER A 746 -3.86 -23.11 11.86
N LEU A 747 -4.80 -23.88 12.40
CA LEU A 747 -6.21 -23.45 12.47
C LEU A 747 -6.39 -22.17 13.29
N ALA A 748 -5.61 -21.99 14.35
CA ALA A 748 -5.65 -20.76 15.14
C ALA A 748 -5.12 -19.54 14.38
N ILE A 749 -3.99 -19.70 13.68
CA ILE A 749 -3.42 -18.62 12.86
C ILE A 749 -4.37 -18.30 11.69
N VAL A 750 -4.87 -19.31 10.97
CA VAL A 750 -5.84 -19.14 9.89
C VAL A 750 -7.11 -18.47 10.40
N GLY A 751 -7.66 -18.92 11.53
CA GLY A 751 -8.85 -18.31 12.11
C GLY A 751 -8.64 -16.85 12.54
N GLY A 752 -7.47 -16.51 13.06
CA GLY A 752 -7.08 -15.14 13.35
C GLY A 752 -6.93 -14.28 12.09
N MET A 753 -6.27 -14.79 11.05
CA MET A 753 -6.09 -14.07 9.78
C MET A 753 -7.41 -13.88 9.03
N LEU A 754 -8.33 -14.84 9.10
CA LEU A 754 -9.67 -14.71 8.52
C LEU A 754 -10.47 -13.56 9.14
N MET A 755 -10.14 -13.09 10.35
CA MET A 755 -10.81 -11.92 10.94
C MET A 755 -10.50 -10.62 10.19
N LEU A 756 -9.40 -10.57 9.42
CA LEU A 756 -9.10 -9.44 8.56
C LEU A 756 -10.09 -9.30 7.38
N LEU A 757 -10.91 -10.33 7.09
CA LEU A 757 -12.02 -10.21 6.12
C LEU A 757 -13.05 -9.14 6.50
N PHE A 758 -13.14 -8.80 7.78
CA PHE A 758 -14.05 -7.78 8.29
C PHE A 758 -13.47 -6.37 8.20
N ALA A 759 -12.25 -6.20 7.69
CA ALA A 759 -11.67 -4.88 7.47
C ALA A 759 -12.49 -4.09 6.44
N SER A 760 -12.62 -2.79 6.68
CA SER A 760 -13.24 -1.86 5.74
C SER A 760 -12.31 -1.64 4.55
N TYR A 761 -11.01 -1.57 4.83
CA TYR A 761 -9.97 -1.37 3.83
C TYR A 761 -9.68 -2.66 3.04
N THR A 762 -9.85 -2.58 1.71
CA THR A 762 -9.84 -3.77 0.84
C THR A 762 -8.51 -4.55 0.85
N PRO A 763 -7.34 -3.90 0.73
CA PRO A 763 -6.04 -4.60 0.80
C PRO A 763 -5.84 -5.43 2.08
N VAL A 764 -6.35 -4.97 3.23
CA VAL A 764 -6.26 -5.74 4.50
C VAL A 764 -7.10 -7.01 4.42
N ARG A 765 -8.28 -6.96 3.80
CA ARG A 765 -9.12 -8.16 3.58
C ARG A 765 -8.43 -9.17 2.66
N TYR A 766 -7.85 -8.70 1.56
CA TYR A 766 -7.12 -9.56 0.64
C TYR A 766 -5.92 -10.20 1.32
N PHE A 767 -5.13 -9.41 2.03
CA PHE A 767 -3.98 -9.92 2.78
C PHE A 767 -4.38 -11.00 3.78
N GLY A 768 -5.43 -10.79 4.57
CA GLY A 768 -5.94 -11.81 5.48
C GLY A 768 -6.37 -13.09 4.77
N THR A 769 -7.03 -12.96 3.62
CA THR A 769 -7.48 -14.10 2.80
C THR A 769 -6.29 -14.90 2.28
N LEU A 770 -5.33 -14.21 1.64
CA LEU A 770 -4.13 -14.82 1.06
C LEU A 770 -3.26 -15.47 2.15
N MET A 771 -3.05 -14.79 3.28
CA MET A 771 -2.31 -15.37 4.40
C MET A 771 -3.01 -16.59 4.99
N SER A 772 -4.35 -16.57 5.10
CA SER A 772 -5.13 -17.72 5.56
C SER A 772 -4.99 -18.92 4.63
N LEU A 773 -5.15 -18.70 3.32
CA LEU A 773 -4.99 -19.74 2.31
C LEU A 773 -3.56 -20.27 2.26
N ALA A 774 -2.56 -19.39 2.22
CA ALA A 774 -1.15 -19.77 2.14
C ALA A 774 -0.72 -20.62 3.33
N LEU A 775 -1.12 -20.26 4.55
CA LEU A 775 -0.80 -21.02 5.75
C LEU A 775 -1.56 -22.34 5.84
N LEU A 776 -2.82 -22.36 5.41
CA LEU A 776 -3.60 -23.59 5.30
C LEU A 776 -2.95 -24.55 4.30
N ASP A 777 -2.57 -24.05 3.13
CA ASP A 777 -1.92 -24.82 2.08
C ASP A 777 -0.53 -25.30 2.50
N CYS A 778 0.25 -24.48 3.22
CA CYS A 778 1.51 -24.92 3.83
C CYS A 778 1.28 -26.06 4.81
N MET A 779 0.29 -25.94 5.71
CA MET A 779 -0.06 -27.00 6.66
C MET A 779 -0.46 -28.30 5.95
N LEU A 780 -1.34 -28.20 4.95
CA LEU A 780 -1.76 -29.36 4.14
C LEU A 780 -0.56 -29.97 3.42
N ALA A 781 0.28 -29.16 2.78
CA ALA A 781 1.45 -29.64 2.07
C ALA A 781 2.49 -30.27 3.01
N THR A 782 2.65 -29.79 4.25
CA THR A 782 3.49 -30.42 5.28
C THR A 782 2.96 -31.80 5.66
N LEU A 783 1.64 -31.99 5.77
CA LEU A 783 1.07 -33.27 6.20
C LEU A 783 0.88 -34.27 5.06
N PHE A 784 0.58 -33.80 3.85
CA PHE A 784 0.26 -34.67 2.70
C PHE A 784 1.37 -34.75 1.67
N ILE A 785 1.88 -33.62 1.19
CA ILE A 785 2.80 -33.56 0.04
C ILE A 785 4.22 -33.89 0.45
N MET A 786 4.75 -33.27 1.52
CA MET A 786 6.12 -33.47 1.95
C MET A 786 6.44 -34.94 2.29
N PRO A 787 5.64 -35.68 3.09
CA PRO A 787 5.88 -37.11 3.33
C PRO A 787 5.83 -37.93 2.04
N SER A 788 4.90 -37.60 1.14
CA SER A 788 4.79 -38.26 -0.17
C SER A 788 6.03 -38.06 -1.03
N MET A 789 6.60 -36.85 -1.01
CA MET A 789 7.85 -36.55 -1.71
C MET A 789 9.06 -37.27 -1.08
N ILE A 790 9.11 -37.39 0.25
CA ILE A 790 10.14 -38.18 0.94
C ILE A 790 10.06 -39.66 0.51
N ILE A 791 8.85 -40.23 0.41
CA ILE A 791 8.63 -41.60 -0.08
C ILE A 791 9.08 -41.75 -1.53
N LEU A 792 8.72 -40.79 -2.41
CA LEU A 792 9.12 -40.79 -3.82
C LEU A 792 10.65 -40.82 -3.98
N VAL A 793 11.34 -39.87 -3.34
CA VAL A 793 12.80 -39.75 -3.43
C VAL A 793 13.50 -40.98 -2.88
N THR A 794 13.03 -41.52 -1.75
CA THR A 794 13.57 -42.76 -1.16
C THR A 794 13.40 -43.94 -2.12
N THR A 795 12.22 -44.10 -2.70
CA THR A 795 11.89 -45.20 -3.63
C THR A 795 12.75 -45.12 -4.90
N LEU A 796 12.96 -43.92 -5.44
CA LEU A 796 13.83 -43.69 -6.59
C LEU A 796 15.29 -43.99 -6.25
N SER A 797 15.80 -43.51 -5.12
CA SER A 797 17.17 -43.75 -4.68
C SER A 797 17.48 -45.25 -4.52
N GLN A 798 16.56 -46.03 -3.96
CA GLN A 798 16.69 -47.49 -3.85
C GLN A 798 16.70 -48.18 -5.22
N ARG A 799 15.86 -47.74 -6.17
CA ARG A 799 15.87 -48.26 -7.55
C ARG A 799 17.18 -47.98 -8.28
N PHE A 800 17.78 -46.81 -8.07
CA PHE A 800 19.07 -46.46 -8.69
C PHE A 800 20.24 -47.24 -8.09
N LYS A 801 20.27 -47.49 -6.78
CA LYS A 801 21.28 -48.34 -6.14
C LYS A 801 21.20 -49.82 -6.55
N ASN A 802 20.01 -50.31 -6.90
CA ASN A 802 19.79 -51.71 -7.27
C ASN A 802 19.90 -51.99 -8.79
N ARG A 803 20.32 -51.03 -9.62
CA ARG A 803 20.64 -51.31 -11.04
C ARG A 803 21.98 -52.07 -11.11
N PRO A 804 22.03 -53.30 -11.64
CA PRO A 804 23.30 -53.99 -11.84
C PRO A 804 24.18 -53.16 -12.79
N SER A 805 25.42 -52.91 -12.38
CA SER A 805 26.45 -52.32 -13.24
C SER A 805 26.53 -53.12 -14.54
N ARG A 806 26.32 -52.48 -15.69
CA ARG A 806 26.54 -53.11 -17.01
C ARG A 806 27.95 -53.72 -17.01
N PRO A 807 28.12 -55.00 -17.38
CA PRO A 807 29.46 -55.54 -17.60
C PRO A 807 30.13 -54.73 -18.72
N ALA A 808 31.39 -54.35 -18.47
CA ALA A 808 32.22 -53.53 -19.34
C ALA A 808 32.53 -54.22 -20.68
#